data_AF-A0A014QPY2-F1
#
_entry.id   AF-A0A014QPY2-F1
#
_cell.length_a   1.000
_cell.length_b   1.000
_cell.length_c   1.000
_cell.angle_alpha   90.00
_cell.angle_beta   90.00
_cell.angle_gamma   90.00
#
_symmetry.space_group_name_H-M   'P 1'
#
loop_
_entity.id
_entity.type
_entity.pdbx_description
1 polymer ?
#
loop_
_entity_poly.entity_id
_entity_poly.type
_entity_poly.pdbx_seq_one_letter_code
_entity_poly.pdbx_strand_id
1 'polypeptide(L)'
;MDWSNINAFHEYLCNQEMETCARCKERWFQMGLSNGVCGACLKRDRNLQAGEPFLFSRENNMDPGIVPDCLRDLTQMEEMVIAKAHCHMIMKRVRGHQYHYTGHAVCFWQSSVTFIDVLPSRPQHVDVVLLRPHGARMGEERYKRQFKNEFRVRRGYVEKALHWLKRHHPDYRDITISQTNLSTLPIDGDVSDQVLNIEESEDSEDKEPGRQGDGRACGEEDERGIDGDVPGPSQETVVPNLDIRQTEAELLEEAFNKRTKLGIAQAPAIRQTPIDELGRKHRLFAMCFPTLFPYGTADWHQGRMRNVSLADWAEHFLKFHDGRFGAHPRFRFLVFNMLMRKKAQEASGFWVKKRPDLLGLSLDELKELLGEEGTLLKSIVRSGATLTGTRPYWRQKENALKATARYFGTTGTVFCTWSCADHQWDDLHRHLPRYVQWRDGTDEDRRKIAWENVQRFPHIIAAWLDIRFKAFLKYVMTSFLGLHDYWFRYEWQARGTGHIHCIIWMRDSPAMGARTPEEREAFAQYWNKKVTAVNPNSTRPPDARNPASLPFIHICNTDEQVAIFMNRFQMHAKCVPGRCLRKSKATNCVECRFFFPRELQERALVTKSINKKSWMLGVERNVERLAQCSPVMALGWLANTDLQPAVTYKGLILYVAKYVSKPEIRSASYQELQEQVLPYVSDRRPIASLAARLLNKLIGERDWSAQEISHILLKIPQQKSTRQCMVLDCRPDQAQDRHIQFDHDEAGEDVVVKEGLSAYKRYKMRIDHASGGEHLRDVSLIDWLQHYDATKFRRLSKGKPRTVTFFPRYKSNPTDDEYEDYCRVKMMLSHPVW
;
A
#
# COMPACT_ATOMS: atom_id res chain seq x y z
N MET A 1 -4.38 22.46 27.62
CA MET A 1 -3.29 22.38 26.62
C MET A 1 -3.65 21.43 25.48
N ASP A 2 -4.33 20.30 25.74
CA ASP A 2 -4.64 19.34 24.66
C ASP A 2 -5.73 19.83 23.69
N TRP A 3 -6.77 20.52 24.18
CA TRP A 3 -7.81 21.06 23.30
C TRP A 3 -7.30 22.13 22.32
N SER A 4 -6.41 23.03 22.77
CA SER A 4 -5.80 24.02 21.87
C SER A 4 -4.96 23.36 20.76
N ASN A 5 -4.31 22.24 21.07
CA ASN A 5 -3.56 21.46 20.08
C ASN A 5 -4.48 20.76 19.07
N ILE A 6 -5.64 20.24 19.54
CA ILE A 6 -6.68 19.69 18.66
C ILE A 6 -7.24 20.80 17.76
N ASN A 7 -7.53 21.98 18.30
CA ASN A 7 -8.00 23.13 17.51
C ASN A 7 -6.97 23.54 16.45
N ALA A 8 -5.69 23.67 16.82
CA ALA A 8 -4.62 24.00 15.87
C ALA A 8 -4.47 22.93 14.77
N PHE A 9 -4.67 21.66 15.12
CA PHE A 9 -4.70 20.56 14.15
C PHE A 9 -5.87 20.72 13.16
N HIS A 10 -7.09 20.94 13.64
CA HIS A 10 -8.26 21.10 12.77
C HIS A 10 -8.23 22.40 11.98
N GLU A 11 -7.74 23.50 12.56
CA GLU A 11 -7.49 24.75 11.84
C GLU A 11 -6.50 24.53 10.70
N TYR A 12 -5.41 23.79 10.94
CA TYR A 12 -4.47 23.42 9.89
C TYR A 12 -5.15 22.64 8.75
N LEU A 13 -6.03 21.68 9.07
CA LEU A 13 -6.79 20.92 8.07
C LEU A 13 -7.78 21.79 7.31
N CYS A 14 -8.51 22.67 8.01
CA CYS A 14 -9.43 23.63 7.41
C CYS A 14 -8.74 24.61 6.45
N ASN A 15 -7.46 24.91 6.70
CA ASN A 15 -6.65 25.76 5.84
C ASN A 15 -5.96 25.01 4.70
N GLN A 16 -6.07 23.67 4.62
CA GLN A 16 -5.57 22.95 3.46
C GLN A 16 -6.51 23.15 2.28
N GLU A 17 -5.95 23.59 1.16
CA GLU A 17 -6.65 23.66 -0.12
C GLU A 17 -5.76 23.11 -1.23
N MET A 18 -6.40 22.62 -2.30
CA MET A 18 -5.66 22.25 -3.49
C MET A 18 -5.41 23.48 -4.35
N GLU A 19 -4.14 23.78 -4.55
CA GLU A 19 -3.66 24.86 -5.40
C GLU A 19 -3.50 24.34 -6.83
N THR A 20 -3.55 25.21 -7.86
CA THR A 20 -3.31 24.80 -9.26
C THR A 20 -2.10 25.53 -9.83
N CYS A 21 -1.13 24.78 -10.36
CA CYS A 21 0.05 25.34 -11.00
C CYS A 21 -0.24 25.72 -12.45
N ALA A 22 0.02 26.97 -12.84
CA ALA A 22 -0.19 27.46 -14.20
C ALA A 22 0.72 26.78 -15.24
N ARG A 23 1.93 26.36 -14.82
CA ARG A 23 2.96 25.73 -15.68
C ARG A 23 2.69 24.25 -15.92
N CYS A 24 2.61 23.44 -14.87
CA CYS A 24 2.42 22.00 -15.00
C CYS A 24 0.97 21.54 -14.98
N LYS A 25 0.00 22.44 -14.73
CA LYS A 25 -1.43 22.08 -14.63
C LYS A 25 -1.71 20.99 -13.59
N GLU A 26 -0.80 20.76 -12.64
CA GLU A 26 -1.11 19.96 -11.46
C GLU A 26 -2.01 20.78 -10.53
N ARG A 27 -3.01 20.12 -9.94
CA ARG A 27 -3.82 20.65 -8.83
C ARG A 27 -3.62 19.75 -7.62
N TRP A 28 -2.96 20.25 -6.58
CA TRP A 28 -2.59 19.43 -5.43
C TRP A 28 -2.44 20.24 -4.14
N PHE A 29 -2.30 19.53 -3.02
CA PHE A 29 -2.05 20.14 -1.71
C PHE A 29 -0.60 20.63 -1.58
N GLN A 30 -0.40 21.72 -0.82
CA GLN A 30 0.92 22.19 -0.37
C GLN A 30 1.92 22.41 -1.53
N MET A 31 1.45 23.02 -2.62
CA MET A 31 2.28 23.23 -3.82
C MET A 31 3.24 24.40 -3.66
N GLY A 32 2.92 25.35 -2.76
CA GLY A 32 3.76 26.52 -2.48
C GLY A 32 3.93 27.38 -3.72
N LEU A 33 2.82 27.88 -4.24
CA LEU A 33 2.81 28.68 -5.47
C LEU A 33 3.57 30.00 -5.28
N SER A 34 4.39 30.36 -6.27
CA SER A 34 5.02 31.66 -6.42
C SER A 34 4.75 32.14 -7.84
N ASN A 35 4.08 33.29 -8.00
CA ASN A 35 3.59 33.80 -9.29
C ASN A 35 2.83 32.75 -10.11
N GLY A 36 1.98 31.95 -9.45
CA GLY A 36 1.19 30.88 -10.09
C GLY A 36 1.97 29.60 -10.45
N VAL A 37 3.26 29.49 -10.11
CA VAL A 37 4.11 28.32 -10.38
C VAL A 37 4.46 27.62 -9.07
N CYS A 38 4.32 26.29 -9.02
CA CYS A 38 4.62 25.53 -7.81
C CYS A 38 6.12 25.41 -7.53
N GLY A 39 6.47 25.26 -6.25
CA GLY A 39 7.86 25.11 -5.81
C GLY A 39 8.59 23.92 -6.45
N ALA A 40 7.86 22.84 -6.78
CA ALA A 40 8.44 21.69 -7.47
C ALA A 40 8.91 22.03 -8.90
N CYS A 41 8.12 22.78 -9.67
CA CYS A 41 8.53 23.27 -11.00
C CYS A 41 9.71 24.23 -10.90
N LEU A 42 9.67 25.20 -9.98
CA LEU A 42 10.76 26.16 -9.77
C LEU A 42 12.07 25.45 -9.42
N LYS A 43 12.01 24.35 -8.66
CA LYS A 43 13.19 23.54 -8.31
C LYS A 43 13.71 22.72 -9.50
N ARG A 44 12.82 22.06 -10.24
CA ARG A 44 13.17 21.19 -11.39
C ARG A 44 13.75 21.97 -12.57
N ASP A 45 13.35 23.23 -12.71
CA ASP A 45 13.73 24.10 -13.83
C ASP A 45 14.71 25.21 -13.41
N ARG A 46 15.31 25.14 -12.21
CA ARG A 46 16.21 26.18 -11.68
C ARG A 46 17.44 26.40 -12.58
N ASN A 47 17.98 25.32 -13.13
CA ASN A 47 19.19 25.32 -13.97
C ASN A 47 18.85 25.00 -15.43
N LEU A 48 17.66 25.43 -15.90
CA LEU A 48 17.21 25.21 -17.27
C LEU A 48 18.15 25.91 -18.25
N GLN A 49 18.63 25.18 -19.27
CA GLN A 49 19.46 25.77 -20.31
C GLN A 49 18.61 26.59 -21.30
N ALA A 50 19.23 27.56 -21.97
CA ALA A 50 18.54 28.36 -22.98
C ALA A 50 18.05 27.46 -24.13
N GLY A 51 16.77 27.57 -24.48
CA GLY A 51 16.14 26.77 -25.52
C GLY A 51 15.51 25.44 -25.05
N GLU A 52 15.77 25.00 -23.82
CA GLU A 52 15.10 23.82 -23.26
C GLU A 52 13.68 24.15 -22.75
N PRO A 53 12.69 23.27 -22.94
CA PRO A 53 11.36 23.47 -22.39
C PRO A 53 11.34 23.18 -20.88
N PHE A 54 10.35 23.73 -20.16
CA PHE A 54 10.10 23.33 -18.77
C PHE A 54 9.71 21.85 -18.69
N LEU A 55 10.13 21.14 -17.63
CA LEU A 55 10.07 19.68 -17.59
C LEU A 55 8.63 19.13 -17.75
N PHE A 56 7.68 19.76 -17.06
CA PHE A 56 6.24 19.44 -17.09
C PHE A 56 5.47 20.55 -17.78
N SER A 57 5.77 20.78 -19.06
CA SER A 57 5.08 21.77 -19.87
C SER A 57 4.55 21.17 -21.15
N ARG A 58 3.66 21.92 -21.80
CA ARG A 58 3.12 21.54 -23.10
C ARG A 58 4.23 21.42 -24.15
N GLU A 59 5.22 22.29 -24.10
CA GLU A 59 6.38 22.31 -25.00
C GLU A 59 7.26 21.07 -24.86
N ASN A 60 7.26 20.42 -23.69
CA ASN A 60 7.93 19.13 -23.46
C ASN A 60 7.01 17.92 -23.64
N ASN A 61 5.86 18.08 -24.32
CA ASN A 61 4.84 17.04 -24.50
C ASN A 61 4.35 16.47 -23.16
N MET A 62 4.04 17.30 -22.18
CA MET A 62 3.47 16.88 -20.88
C MET A 62 2.05 17.40 -20.63
N ASP A 63 1.38 17.92 -21.66
CA ASP A 63 -0.02 18.33 -21.60
C ASP A 63 -0.89 17.43 -22.52
N PRO A 64 -1.81 16.62 -21.96
CA PRO A 64 -2.72 15.75 -22.71
C PRO A 64 -3.92 16.52 -23.30
N GLY A 65 -4.07 17.80 -22.98
CA GLY A 65 -5.16 18.66 -23.45
C GLY A 65 -6.51 18.40 -22.77
N ILE A 66 -7.52 19.17 -23.20
CA ILE A 66 -8.90 19.11 -22.69
C ILE A 66 -9.62 17.88 -23.26
N VAL A 67 -10.37 17.13 -22.42
CA VAL A 67 -11.26 16.07 -22.93
C VAL A 67 -12.44 16.72 -23.68
N PRO A 68 -12.63 16.45 -24.97
CA PRO A 68 -13.82 16.89 -25.69
C PRO A 68 -15.08 16.20 -25.13
N ASP A 69 -16.23 16.86 -25.22
CA ASP A 69 -17.47 16.33 -24.61
C ASP A 69 -17.86 14.94 -25.13
N CYS A 70 -17.60 14.67 -26.41
CA CYS A 70 -17.83 13.35 -27.03
C CYS A 70 -17.01 12.19 -26.42
N LEU A 71 -15.87 12.48 -25.77
CA LEU A 71 -15.07 11.49 -25.04
C LEU A 71 -15.33 11.53 -23.53
N ARG A 72 -15.68 12.70 -22.98
CA ARG A 72 -15.93 12.89 -21.54
C ARG A 72 -17.11 12.06 -21.05
N ASP A 73 -18.15 11.96 -21.87
CA ASP A 73 -19.40 11.31 -21.50
C ASP A 73 -19.38 9.79 -21.68
N LEU A 74 -18.27 9.22 -22.16
CA LEU A 74 -18.17 7.79 -22.42
C LEU A 74 -18.15 6.97 -21.13
N THR A 75 -18.83 5.83 -21.16
CA THR A 75 -18.70 4.79 -20.13
C THR A 75 -17.36 4.08 -20.28
N GLN A 76 -16.95 3.34 -19.24
CA GLN A 76 -15.74 2.51 -19.32
C GLN A 76 -15.84 1.49 -20.47
N MET A 77 -17.01 0.87 -20.65
CA MET A 77 -17.23 -0.09 -21.72
C MET A 77 -17.15 0.58 -23.10
N GLU A 78 -17.70 1.78 -23.25
CA GLU A 78 -17.61 2.57 -24.48
C GLU A 78 -16.17 2.98 -24.82
N GLU A 79 -15.35 3.36 -23.83
CA GLU A 79 -13.91 3.57 -24.04
C GLU A 79 -13.23 2.29 -24.53
N MET A 80 -13.55 1.14 -23.91
CA MET A 80 -12.89 -0.12 -24.23
C MET A 80 -13.18 -0.58 -25.66
N VAL A 81 -14.40 -0.39 -26.17
CA VAL A 81 -14.72 -0.77 -27.56
C VAL A 81 -14.08 0.15 -28.60
N ILE A 82 -13.69 1.38 -28.24
CA ILE A 82 -13.00 2.30 -29.16
C ILE A 82 -11.49 2.27 -29.03
N ALA A 83 -10.91 1.64 -28.00
CA ALA A 83 -9.46 1.62 -27.79
C ALA A 83 -8.73 0.85 -28.91
N LYS A 84 -7.57 1.34 -29.38
CA LYS A 84 -6.72 0.62 -30.37
C LYS A 84 -5.88 -0.50 -29.76
N ALA A 85 -5.65 -0.46 -28.46
CA ALA A 85 -4.90 -1.48 -27.73
C ALA A 85 -5.63 -1.86 -26.43
N HIS A 86 -5.65 -3.15 -26.11
CA HIS A 86 -6.26 -3.64 -24.87
C HIS A 86 -5.20 -3.93 -23.82
N CYS A 87 -5.47 -3.46 -22.61
CA CYS A 87 -4.71 -3.80 -21.42
C CYS A 87 -5.47 -4.89 -20.67
N HIS A 88 -4.88 -6.08 -20.58
CA HIS A 88 -5.40 -7.18 -19.79
C HIS A 88 -4.86 -7.06 -18.37
N MET A 89 -5.77 -6.99 -17.41
CA MET A 89 -5.46 -6.98 -16.00
C MET A 89 -6.60 -7.61 -15.21
N ILE A 90 -6.24 -8.30 -14.12
CA ILE A 90 -7.23 -8.84 -13.20
C ILE A 90 -7.54 -7.75 -12.17
N MET A 91 -8.75 -7.20 -12.29
CA MET A 91 -9.31 -6.30 -11.29
C MET A 91 -10.51 -6.95 -10.66
N LYS A 92 -10.61 -6.86 -9.34
CA LYS A 92 -11.70 -7.45 -8.57
C LYS A 92 -12.32 -6.41 -7.67
N ARG A 93 -13.59 -6.64 -7.36
CA ARG A 93 -14.35 -5.79 -6.45
C ARG A 93 -15.07 -6.68 -5.45
N VAL A 94 -14.52 -6.77 -4.25
CA VAL A 94 -15.07 -7.64 -3.21
C VAL A 94 -16.22 -6.92 -2.50
N ARG A 95 -17.42 -7.53 -2.47
CA ARG A 95 -18.60 -7.08 -1.71
C ARG A 95 -18.96 -5.58 -1.89
N GLY A 96 -18.74 -5.02 -3.07
CA GLY A 96 -19.05 -3.60 -3.35
C GLY A 96 -18.07 -2.59 -2.70
N HIS A 97 -16.92 -3.04 -2.21
CA HIS A 97 -15.85 -2.18 -1.70
C HIS A 97 -14.92 -1.68 -2.82
N GLN A 98 -13.69 -1.29 -2.48
CA GLN A 98 -12.73 -0.73 -3.43
C GLN A 98 -12.25 -1.76 -4.48
N TYR A 99 -11.85 -1.27 -5.65
CA TYR A 99 -11.16 -2.10 -6.65
C TYR A 99 -9.81 -2.57 -6.12
N HIS A 100 -9.56 -3.87 -6.30
CA HIS A 100 -8.31 -4.55 -6.03
C HIS A 100 -7.70 -5.06 -7.33
N TYR A 101 -6.37 -5.06 -7.39
CA TYR A 101 -5.62 -5.57 -8.51
C TYR A 101 -4.79 -6.78 -8.12
N THR A 102 -4.87 -7.83 -8.94
CA THR A 102 -4.16 -9.10 -8.74
C THR A 102 -3.26 -9.40 -9.94
N GLY A 103 -2.08 -9.95 -9.68
CA GLY A 103 -1.23 -10.53 -10.73
C GLY A 103 -0.46 -9.51 -11.57
N HIS A 104 -0.31 -9.81 -12.86
CA HIS A 104 0.42 -8.99 -13.83
C HIS A 104 -0.53 -8.39 -14.87
N ALA A 105 -0.22 -7.18 -15.32
CA ALA A 105 -0.89 -6.55 -16.44
C ALA A 105 -0.07 -6.84 -17.71
N VAL A 106 -0.77 -7.13 -18.80
CA VAL A 106 -0.16 -7.37 -20.11
C VAL A 106 -1.00 -6.67 -21.16
N CYS A 107 -0.36 -5.88 -22.02
CA CYS A 107 -1.02 -5.23 -23.14
C CYS A 107 -0.85 -6.02 -24.44
N PHE A 108 -1.93 -6.10 -25.21
CA PHE A 108 -1.94 -6.74 -26.53
C PHE A 108 -2.56 -5.79 -27.57
N TRP A 109 -2.18 -6.04 -28.83
CA TRP A 109 -2.91 -5.51 -29.97
C TRP A 109 -4.20 -6.32 -30.19
N GLN A 110 -5.26 -5.66 -30.68
CA GLN A 110 -6.37 -6.36 -31.34
C GLN A 110 -5.80 -7.17 -32.54
N SER A 111 -6.30 -8.39 -32.84
CA SER A 111 -5.57 -9.37 -33.68
C SER A 111 -5.16 -9.01 -35.12
N SER A 112 -4.12 -9.78 -35.48
CA SER A 112 -3.35 -10.04 -36.69
C SER A 112 -4.08 -10.17 -38.04
N VAL A 113 -3.28 -9.85 -39.06
CA VAL A 113 -3.39 -10.07 -40.51
C VAL A 113 -3.91 -8.88 -41.32
N THR A 114 -4.76 -7.99 -40.79
CA THR A 114 -5.13 -6.75 -41.53
C THR A 114 -5.82 -5.64 -40.71
N PHE A 115 -6.05 -5.81 -39.40
CA PHE A 115 -7.10 -5.08 -38.67
C PHE A 115 -6.64 -4.11 -37.56
N ILE A 116 -5.42 -3.55 -37.63
CA ILE A 116 -4.96 -2.51 -36.65
C ILE A 116 -5.86 -1.25 -36.67
N ASP A 117 -6.75 -1.15 -37.66
CA ASP A 117 -7.53 0.04 -37.95
C ASP A 117 -9.05 -0.16 -37.89
N VAL A 118 -9.62 -1.36 -37.73
CA VAL A 118 -11.10 -1.50 -37.78
C VAL A 118 -11.77 -1.36 -36.41
N LEU A 119 -12.50 -0.27 -36.18
CA LEU A 119 -13.21 0.05 -34.91
C LEU A 119 -14.70 0.36 -35.13
N PRO A 120 -15.59 0.21 -34.14
CA PRO A 120 -15.34 -0.26 -32.77
C PRO A 120 -15.14 -1.78 -32.71
N SER A 121 -14.51 -2.22 -31.63
CA SER A 121 -14.48 -3.62 -31.22
C SER A 121 -15.85 -4.09 -30.76
N ARG A 122 -16.14 -5.38 -30.99
CA ARG A 122 -17.37 -6.00 -30.49
C ARG A 122 -17.25 -6.24 -28.98
N PRO A 123 -18.32 -6.09 -28.18
CA PRO A 123 -18.27 -6.35 -26.73
C PRO A 123 -17.69 -7.72 -26.37
N GLN A 124 -17.98 -8.75 -27.18
CA GLN A 124 -17.45 -10.13 -27.03
C GLN A 124 -15.94 -10.24 -27.16
N HIS A 125 -15.29 -9.25 -27.77
CA HIS A 125 -13.84 -9.22 -27.99
C HIS A 125 -13.13 -8.28 -27.03
N VAL A 126 -13.85 -7.69 -26.07
CA VAL A 126 -13.28 -6.83 -25.05
C VAL A 126 -12.85 -7.69 -23.86
N ASP A 127 -11.63 -7.46 -23.37
CA ASP A 127 -11.02 -8.25 -22.30
C ASP A 127 -11.56 -7.90 -20.91
N VAL A 128 -12.79 -8.32 -20.66
CA VAL A 128 -13.45 -8.27 -19.36
C VAL A 128 -13.96 -9.66 -19.02
N VAL A 129 -13.76 -10.07 -17.76
CA VAL A 129 -14.33 -11.29 -17.20
C VAL A 129 -15.29 -10.88 -16.10
N LEU A 130 -16.55 -11.24 -16.25
CA LEU A 130 -17.58 -10.99 -15.26
C LEU A 130 -17.75 -12.23 -14.38
N LEU A 131 -17.37 -12.12 -13.11
CA LEU A 131 -17.63 -13.14 -12.11
C LEU A 131 -19.06 -12.94 -11.57
N ARG A 132 -19.91 -13.95 -11.74
CA ARG A 132 -21.31 -13.96 -11.27
C ARG A 132 -21.41 -14.82 -10.00
N PRO A 133 -21.85 -14.26 -8.86
CA PRO A 133 -22.00 -15.04 -7.63
C PRO A 133 -23.02 -16.17 -7.80
N HIS A 134 -22.74 -17.34 -7.25
CA HIS A 134 -23.64 -18.50 -7.35
C HIS A 134 -24.97 -18.20 -6.64
N GLY A 135 -26.11 -18.50 -7.27
CA GLY A 135 -27.43 -18.27 -6.68
C GLY A 135 -27.84 -16.80 -6.54
N ALA A 136 -27.05 -15.84 -7.04
CA ALA A 136 -27.50 -14.45 -7.15
C ALA A 136 -28.80 -14.43 -7.96
N ARG A 137 -29.91 -14.13 -7.29
CA ARG A 137 -31.21 -13.97 -7.93
C ARG A 137 -31.10 -12.81 -8.90
N MET A 138 -30.81 -13.10 -10.18
CA MET A 138 -30.85 -12.17 -11.31
C MET A 138 -32.22 -11.47 -11.44
N GLY A 139 -33.21 -11.82 -10.63
CA GLY A 139 -34.45 -11.08 -10.43
C GLY A 139 -34.31 -9.76 -9.65
N GLU A 140 -33.28 -9.59 -8.82
CA GLU A 140 -33.14 -8.40 -7.97
C GLU A 140 -32.71 -7.16 -8.78
N GLU A 141 -33.61 -6.18 -8.84
CA GLU A 141 -33.46 -4.87 -9.51
C GLU A 141 -32.09 -4.20 -9.26
N ARG A 142 -31.56 -4.34 -8.04
CA ARG A 142 -30.31 -3.73 -7.60
C ARG A 142 -29.09 -4.20 -8.40
N TYR A 143 -28.92 -5.51 -8.60
CA TYR A 143 -27.80 -6.06 -9.34
C TYR A 143 -27.92 -5.73 -10.83
N LYS A 144 -29.12 -5.85 -11.39
CA LYS A 144 -29.43 -5.40 -12.75
C LYS A 144 -29.04 -3.93 -12.98
N ARG A 145 -29.35 -3.03 -12.04
CA ARG A 145 -29.05 -1.59 -12.16
C ARG A 145 -27.55 -1.29 -12.04
N GLN A 146 -26.82 -2.01 -11.20
CA GLN A 146 -25.37 -1.86 -11.07
C GLN A 146 -24.64 -2.33 -12.35
N PHE A 147 -24.93 -3.54 -12.83
CA PHE A 147 -24.31 -4.07 -14.05
C PHE A 147 -24.70 -3.27 -15.29
N LYS A 148 -25.98 -2.88 -15.40
CA LYS A 148 -26.48 -2.04 -16.50
C LYS A 148 -25.78 -0.69 -16.58
N ASN A 149 -25.24 -0.14 -15.49
CA ASN A 149 -24.51 1.13 -15.51
C ASN A 149 -23.03 0.94 -15.89
N GLU A 150 -22.38 -0.11 -15.41
CA GLU A 150 -20.95 -0.38 -15.66
C GLU A 150 -20.69 -0.88 -17.10
N PHE A 151 -21.63 -1.63 -17.67
CA PHE A 151 -21.55 -2.22 -19.01
C PHE A 151 -22.48 -1.54 -20.03
N ARG A 152 -22.98 -0.34 -19.72
CA ARG A 152 -23.80 0.44 -20.65
C ARG A 152 -23.00 0.85 -21.87
N VAL A 153 -23.56 0.60 -23.05
CA VAL A 153 -23.03 1.08 -24.34
C VAL A 153 -24.12 1.82 -25.11
N ARG A 154 -23.77 2.98 -25.65
CA ARG A 154 -24.62 3.81 -26.51
C ARG A 154 -23.95 3.98 -27.87
N ARG A 155 -24.54 3.36 -28.90
CA ARG A 155 -24.00 3.37 -30.27
C ARG A 155 -23.67 4.78 -30.78
N GLY A 156 -24.55 5.75 -30.56
CA GLY A 156 -24.36 7.12 -31.04
C GLY A 156 -23.17 7.85 -30.38
N TYR A 157 -22.83 7.50 -29.14
CA TYR A 157 -21.65 8.06 -28.46
C TYR A 157 -20.36 7.43 -28.99
N VAL A 158 -20.35 6.10 -29.15
CA VAL A 158 -19.22 5.35 -29.75
C VAL A 158 -18.90 5.88 -31.15
N GLU A 159 -19.92 6.05 -32.00
CA GLU A 159 -19.74 6.56 -33.36
C GLU A 159 -19.17 7.99 -33.38
N LYS A 160 -19.72 8.89 -32.57
CA LYS A 160 -19.23 10.28 -32.44
C LYS A 160 -17.78 10.32 -31.95
N ALA A 161 -17.44 9.51 -30.96
CA ALA A 161 -16.10 9.40 -30.40
C ALA A 161 -15.08 8.94 -31.45
N LEU A 162 -15.39 7.87 -32.21
CA LEU A 162 -14.50 7.36 -33.27
C LEU A 162 -14.26 8.40 -34.37
N HIS A 163 -15.30 9.07 -34.84
CA HIS A 163 -15.17 10.14 -35.84
C HIS A 163 -14.37 11.34 -35.31
N TRP A 164 -14.45 11.63 -34.01
CA TRP A 164 -13.64 12.68 -33.41
C TRP A 164 -12.17 12.25 -33.30
N LEU A 165 -11.90 11.04 -32.81
CA LEU A 165 -10.55 10.47 -32.67
C LEU A 165 -9.86 10.37 -34.04
N LYS A 166 -10.55 9.89 -35.07
CA LYS A 166 -10.01 9.81 -36.44
C LYS A 166 -9.54 11.17 -36.97
N ARG A 167 -10.21 12.26 -36.60
CA ARG A 167 -9.84 13.62 -37.02
C ARG A 167 -8.69 14.23 -36.20
N HIS A 168 -8.62 13.94 -34.90
CA HIS A 168 -7.75 14.71 -33.97
C HIS A 168 -6.64 13.90 -33.33
N HIS A 169 -6.76 12.58 -33.24
CA HIS A 169 -5.79 11.72 -32.56
C HIS A 169 -4.87 11.06 -33.59
N PRO A 170 -3.55 11.24 -33.51
CA PRO A 170 -2.61 10.77 -34.53
C PRO A 170 -2.65 9.26 -34.72
N ASP A 171 -2.75 8.47 -33.64
CA ASP A 171 -2.84 7.01 -33.75
C ASP A 171 -4.18 6.49 -34.33
N TYR A 172 -5.21 7.34 -34.45
CA TYR A 172 -6.54 6.95 -34.96
C TYR A 172 -6.81 7.44 -36.38
N ARG A 173 -5.90 8.18 -37.02
CA ARG A 173 -6.13 8.77 -38.35
C ARG A 173 -6.51 7.74 -39.42
N ASP A 174 -5.83 6.60 -39.37
CA ASP A 174 -5.93 5.56 -40.39
C ASP A 174 -6.98 4.48 -40.04
N ILE A 175 -7.76 4.67 -38.97
CA ILE A 175 -8.79 3.70 -38.59
C ILE A 175 -9.90 3.62 -39.66
N THR A 176 -10.39 2.43 -39.94
CA THR A 176 -11.65 2.15 -40.62
C THR A 176 -12.77 2.01 -39.60
N ILE A 177 -13.82 2.83 -39.71
CA ILE A 177 -14.99 2.72 -38.85
C ILE A 177 -15.94 1.66 -39.44
N SER A 178 -16.08 0.52 -38.78
CA SER A 178 -16.94 -0.59 -39.21
C SER A 178 -18.40 -0.32 -38.90
N GLN A 179 -19.17 0.00 -39.93
CA GLN A 179 -20.62 0.14 -39.80
C GLN A 179 -21.29 -1.15 -39.33
N THR A 180 -20.77 -2.30 -39.75
CA THR A 180 -21.23 -3.61 -39.31
C THR A 180 -21.08 -3.75 -37.79
N ASN A 181 -19.91 -3.45 -37.23
CA ASN A 181 -19.72 -3.52 -35.78
C ASN A 181 -20.57 -2.48 -35.03
N LEU A 182 -20.68 -1.25 -35.55
CA LEU A 182 -21.56 -0.24 -34.95
C LEU A 182 -23.01 -0.70 -34.90
N SER A 183 -23.51 -1.36 -35.95
CA SER A 183 -24.89 -1.83 -36.01
C SER A 183 -25.22 -2.91 -34.97
N THR A 184 -24.21 -3.68 -34.51
CA THR A 184 -24.36 -4.69 -33.45
C THR A 184 -24.46 -4.09 -32.04
N LEU A 185 -24.05 -2.82 -31.85
CA LEU A 185 -24.15 -2.15 -30.57
C LEU A 185 -25.59 -1.67 -30.31
N PRO A 186 -26.09 -1.75 -29.07
CA PRO A 186 -27.40 -1.21 -28.72
C PRO A 186 -27.43 0.32 -28.91
N ILE A 187 -28.62 0.85 -29.22
CA ILE A 187 -28.84 2.32 -29.26
C ILE A 187 -28.43 2.92 -27.90
N ASP A 188 -28.94 2.31 -26.84
CA ASP A 188 -28.60 2.55 -25.44
C ASP A 188 -28.99 1.30 -24.66
N GLY A 189 -28.01 0.53 -24.17
CA GLY A 189 -28.30 -0.75 -23.53
C GLY A 189 -27.11 -1.35 -22.80
N ASP A 190 -27.39 -2.42 -22.06
CA ASP A 190 -26.39 -3.23 -21.38
C ASP A 190 -25.82 -4.29 -22.35
N VAL A 191 -24.51 -4.51 -22.30
CA VAL A 191 -23.83 -5.57 -23.06
C VAL A 191 -23.15 -6.60 -22.16
N SER A 192 -23.46 -6.65 -20.86
CA SER A 192 -22.89 -7.59 -19.88
C SER A 192 -23.03 -9.06 -20.30
N ASP A 193 -24.13 -9.45 -20.95
CA ASP A 193 -24.33 -10.81 -21.48
C ASP A 193 -23.45 -11.16 -22.69
N GLN A 194 -22.90 -10.14 -23.36
CA GLN A 194 -21.99 -10.32 -24.49
C GLN A 194 -20.53 -10.44 -24.04
N VAL A 195 -20.23 -10.20 -22.76
CA VAL A 195 -18.90 -10.30 -22.17
C VAL A 195 -18.74 -11.70 -21.56
N LEU A 196 -17.50 -12.18 -21.38
CA LEU A 196 -17.26 -13.50 -20.78
C LEU A 196 -17.81 -13.56 -19.35
N ASN A 197 -18.81 -14.42 -19.14
CA ASN A 197 -19.45 -14.66 -17.85
C ASN A 197 -18.95 -15.97 -17.24
N ILE A 198 -18.50 -15.93 -15.99
CA ILE A 198 -18.15 -17.12 -15.21
C ILE A 198 -19.12 -17.17 -14.03
N GLU A 199 -19.94 -18.21 -13.99
CA GLU A 199 -20.80 -18.52 -12.85
C GLU A 199 -19.99 -19.32 -11.82
N GLU A 200 -20.05 -18.90 -10.55
CA GLU A 200 -19.53 -19.72 -9.44
C GLU A 200 -20.30 -21.06 -9.39
N SER A 201 -19.62 -22.16 -9.09
CA SER A 201 -20.21 -23.52 -9.05
C SER A 201 -21.11 -23.76 -7.83
N GLU A 202 -22.03 -24.72 -7.90
CA GLU A 202 -22.84 -25.19 -6.73
C GLU A 202 -21.96 -25.72 -5.58
N ASP A 203 -20.81 -26.32 -5.90
CA ASP A 203 -19.82 -26.80 -4.91
C ASP A 203 -19.03 -25.67 -4.23
N SER A 204 -19.18 -24.43 -4.72
CA SER A 204 -18.82 -23.21 -3.99
C SER A 204 -20.00 -22.78 -3.11
N GLU A 205 -20.57 -23.73 -2.35
CA GLU A 205 -21.08 -23.37 -1.03
C GLU A 205 -19.98 -22.53 -0.38
N ASP A 206 -20.35 -21.40 0.23
CA ASP A 206 -19.51 -20.63 1.16
C ASP A 206 -19.10 -21.52 2.35
N LYS A 207 -18.31 -22.56 2.10
CA LYS A 207 -17.39 -23.10 3.08
C LYS A 207 -16.29 -22.06 3.12
N GLU A 208 -16.47 -21.09 4.02
CA GLU A 208 -15.39 -20.23 4.49
C GLU A 208 -14.06 -20.99 4.41
N PRO A 209 -12.97 -20.37 3.92
CA PRO A 209 -11.68 -21.02 3.86
C PRO A 209 -11.24 -21.45 5.28
N GLY A 210 -11.44 -22.73 5.62
CA GLY A 210 -11.05 -23.29 6.91
C GLY A 210 -11.98 -24.27 7.64
N ARG A 211 -12.92 -24.98 7.00
CA ARG A 211 -13.80 -25.93 7.74
C ARG A 211 -13.19 -27.27 8.17
N GLN A 212 -11.91 -27.55 7.91
CA GLN A 212 -11.19 -28.63 8.62
C GLN A 212 -9.83 -28.12 9.15
N GLY A 213 -9.82 -27.78 10.44
CA GLY A 213 -8.61 -27.44 11.21
C GLY A 213 -8.70 -26.13 12.00
N ASP A 214 -9.29 -26.24 13.21
CA ASP A 214 -9.47 -25.25 14.29
C ASP A 214 -10.26 -23.98 13.94
N GLY A 215 -11.59 -24.10 14.03
CA GLY A 215 -12.57 -23.06 13.77
C GLY A 215 -12.44 -21.80 14.63
N ARG A 216 -12.35 -20.65 13.94
CA ARG A 216 -12.40 -19.28 14.48
C ARG A 216 -12.89 -18.29 13.37
N ALA A 217 -14.21 -18.12 13.14
CA ALA A 217 -14.95 -17.10 12.31
C ALA A 217 -16.49 -17.22 12.45
N CYS A 218 -17.17 -16.30 13.16
CA CYS A 218 -18.21 -15.28 12.89
C CYS A 218 -18.84 -15.22 11.56
N GLY A 219 -20.00 -15.88 11.53
CA GLY A 219 -21.18 -15.28 10.94
C GLY A 219 -21.64 -14.01 11.68
N GLU A 220 -22.08 -12.99 10.93
CA GLU A 220 -23.41 -13.03 10.26
C GLU A 220 -24.45 -13.83 11.11
N GLU A 221 -25.60 -13.33 11.58
CA GLU A 221 -26.62 -12.44 11.03
C GLU A 221 -27.54 -11.94 12.17
N ASP A 222 -28.27 -10.82 11.97
CA ASP A 222 -29.73 -10.62 12.18
C ASP A 222 -30.03 -9.10 12.17
N GLU A 223 -30.22 -8.51 10.99
CA GLU A 223 -30.90 -7.21 10.83
C GLU A 223 -32.32 -7.47 10.30
N ARG A 224 -33.24 -7.78 11.22
CA ARG A 224 -34.67 -7.66 10.95
C ARG A 224 -35.08 -6.20 11.12
N GLY A 225 -35.36 -5.55 9.99
CA GLY A 225 -36.34 -4.47 9.88
C GLY A 225 -35.84 -3.03 9.93
N ILE A 226 -35.11 -2.57 8.91
CA ILE A 226 -35.05 -1.16 8.46
C ILE A 226 -34.80 -1.15 6.92
N ASP A 227 -35.53 -0.32 6.17
CA ASP A 227 -35.62 -0.26 4.70
C ASP A 227 -34.33 -0.51 3.89
N GLY A 228 -34.45 -1.36 2.87
CA GLY A 228 -33.36 -2.03 2.15
C GLY A 228 -32.78 -1.34 0.91
N ASP A 229 -32.78 0.00 0.81
CA ASP A 229 -32.40 0.69 -0.45
C ASP A 229 -30.92 1.10 -0.58
N VAL A 230 -30.08 0.88 0.43
CA VAL A 230 -28.61 1.10 0.34
C VAL A 230 -27.87 0.08 1.21
N PRO A 231 -26.80 -0.60 0.73
CA PRO A 231 -25.99 -1.42 1.62
C PRO A 231 -25.47 -0.56 2.77
N GLY A 232 -25.88 -0.92 3.99
CA GLY A 232 -25.48 -0.23 5.20
C GLY A 232 -23.95 -0.09 5.25
N PRO A 233 -23.42 1.07 5.68
CA PRO A 233 -22.00 1.21 5.90
C PRO A 233 -21.65 0.27 7.05
N SER A 234 -20.74 -0.69 6.83
CA SER A 234 -20.26 -1.53 7.93
C SER A 234 -19.37 -0.67 8.85
N GLN A 235 -20.01 -0.19 9.90
CA GLN A 235 -19.55 0.78 10.90
C GLN A 235 -18.77 0.14 12.07
N GLU A 236 -18.13 -1.01 11.84
CA GLU A 236 -17.33 -1.69 12.86
C GLU A 236 -15.88 -1.89 12.37
N THR A 237 -14.98 -1.03 12.84
CA THR A 237 -13.55 -1.07 12.53
C THR A 237 -12.85 -2.08 13.44
N VAL A 238 -13.01 -3.37 13.15
CA VAL A 238 -12.33 -4.44 13.90
C VAL A 238 -11.04 -4.87 13.19
N VAL A 239 -10.00 -5.02 14.01
CA VAL A 239 -8.66 -5.56 13.74
C VAL A 239 -8.69 -6.79 12.81
N PRO A 240 -7.75 -6.95 11.87
CA PRO A 240 -7.99 -7.76 10.68
C PRO A 240 -8.13 -9.27 10.91
N ASN A 241 -8.87 -9.83 9.94
CA ASN A 241 -8.95 -11.23 9.61
C ASN A 241 -7.53 -11.79 9.34
N LEU A 242 -7.27 -13.00 9.80
CA LEU A 242 -5.93 -13.62 9.90
C LEU A 242 -5.90 -15.03 9.29
N ASP A 243 -6.81 -15.36 8.37
CA ASP A 243 -6.76 -16.61 7.63
C ASP A 243 -7.33 -16.42 6.21
N ILE A 244 -6.45 -16.39 5.22
CA ILE A 244 -6.77 -16.51 3.78
C ILE A 244 -6.02 -17.76 3.34
N ARG A 245 -6.74 -18.88 3.22
CA ARG A 245 -6.12 -20.20 2.99
C ARG A 245 -6.10 -20.65 1.53
N GLN A 246 -6.76 -19.93 0.62
CA GLN A 246 -6.63 -20.09 -0.83
C GLN A 246 -6.73 -18.74 -1.51
N THR A 247 -6.01 -18.58 -2.62
CA THR A 247 -6.05 -17.37 -3.43
C THR A 247 -7.10 -17.54 -4.52
N GLU A 248 -7.87 -16.49 -4.81
CA GLU A 248 -8.74 -16.46 -6.00
C GLU A 248 -7.93 -16.60 -7.32
N ALA A 249 -6.61 -16.51 -7.27
CA ALA A 249 -5.72 -16.90 -8.37
C ALA A 249 -5.78 -18.42 -8.65
N GLU A 250 -5.92 -19.27 -7.61
CA GLU A 250 -6.12 -20.72 -7.75
C GLU A 250 -7.53 -21.03 -8.29
N LEU A 251 -8.56 -20.29 -7.84
CA LEU A 251 -9.93 -20.38 -8.40
C LEU A 251 -9.98 -19.96 -9.88
N LEU A 252 -9.19 -18.96 -10.26
CA LEU A 252 -9.05 -18.53 -11.65
C LEU A 252 -8.15 -19.45 -12.47
N GLU A 253 -7.17 -20.13 -11.88
CA GLU A 253 -6.38 -21.18 -12.54
C GLU A 253 -7.27 -22.38 -12.85
N GLU A 254 -8.18 -22.75 -11.95
CA GLU A 254 -9.26 -23.72 -12.22
C GLU A 254 -10.23 -23.22 -13.30
N ALA A 255 -10.61 -21.95 -13.31
CA ALA A 255 -11.47 -21.36 -14.35
C ALA A 255 -10.79 -21.28 -15.72
N PHE A 256 -9.48 -20.96 -15.76
CA PHE A 256 -8.65 -20.99 -16.97
C PHE A 256 -8.40 -22.43 -17.45
N ASN A 257 -8.26 -23.41 -16.55
CA ASN A 257 -8.16 -24.81 -16.91
C ASN A 257 -9.51 -25.39 -17.40
N LYS A 258 -10.65 -24.87 -16.92
CA LYS A 258 -11.99 -25.13 -17.48
C LYS A 258 -12.19 -24.51 -18.87
N ARG A 259 -11.45 -23.45 -19.23
CA ARG A 259 -11.39 -22.87 -20.59
C ARG A 259 -10.94 -23.88 -21.65
N THR A 260 -10.21 -24.91 -21.25
CA THR A 260 -9.76 -26.00 -22.12
C THR A 260 -10.85 -27.06 -22.37
N LYS A 261 -11.93 -27.08 -21.55
CA LYS A 261 -13.02 -28.07 -21.63
C LYS A 261 -14.35 -27.53 -22.15
N LEU A 262 -14.60 -26.22 -22.13
CA LEU A 262 -15.74 -25.61 -22.81
C LEU A 262 -15.47 -25.53 -24.31
N GLY A 263 -16.37 -26.11 -25.12
CA GLY A 263 -16.28 -26.14 -26.57
C GLY A 263 -15.95 -24.76 -27.13
N ILE A 264 -14.98 -24.72 -28.05
CA ILE A 264 -14.38 -23.53 -28.64
C ILE A 264 -15.48 -22.66 -29.28
N ALA A 265 -16.08 -21.75 -28.50
CA ALA A 265 -16.37 -20.42 -29.01
C ALA A 265 -14.99 -19.77 -29.14
N GLN A 266 -14.51 -19.60 -30.38
CA GLN A 266 -13.19 -19.07 -30.67
C GLN A 266 -12.93 -17.85 -29.78
N ALA A 267 -11.94 -17.97 -28.88
CA ALA A 267 -11.42 -16.81 -28.16
C ALA A 267 -11.14 -15.70 -29.19
N PRO A 268 -11.41 -14.42 -28.86
CA PRO A 268 -11.15 -13.34 -29.77
C PRO A 268 -9.73 -13.51 -30.29
N ALA A 269 -9.57 -13.44 -31.62
CA ALA A 269 -8.24 -13.41 -32.16
C ALA A 269 -7.59 -12.18 -31.48
N ILE A 270 -6.57 -12.42 -30.68
CA ILE A 270 -5.66 -11.41 -30.11
C ILE A 270 -4.29 -11.79 -30.65
N ARG A 271 -3.46 -10.81 -31.01
CA ARG A 271 -2.10 -11.15 -31.44
C ARG A 271 -1.41 -11.84 -30.26
N GLN A 272 -0.97 -13.09 -30.44
CA GLN A 272 -0.30 -13.83 -29.37
C GLN A 272 1.02 -13.18 -28.91
N THR A 273 1.56 -12.23 -29.67
CA THR A 273 2.73 -11.43 -29.29
C THR A 273 2.30 -10.24 -28.41
N PRO A 274 2.66 -10.22 -27.12
CA PRO A 274 2.40 -9.07 -26.25
C PRO A 274 3.14 -7.82 -26.72
N ILE A 275 2.62 -6.65 -26.33
CA ILE A 275 3.33 -5.38 -26.49
C ILE A 275 4.43 -5.32 -25.42
N ASP A 276 5.66 -4.97 -25.82
CA ASP A 276 6.69 -4.60 -24.87
C ASP A 276 6.37 -3.22 -24.28
N GLU A 277 5.68 -3.23 -23.14
CA GLU A 277 5.28 -2.05 -22.37
C GLU A 277 6.47 -1.21 -21.89
N LEU A 278 7.69 -1.75 -21.87
CA LEU A 278 8.89 -1.03 -21.45
C LEU A 278 9.75 -0.57 -22.64
N GLY A 279 9.55 -1.17 -23.82
CA GLY A 279 10.36 -0.97 -25.02
C GLY A 279 10.20 0.38 -25.73
N ARG A 280 9.29 1.26 -25.28
CA ARG A 280 9.07 2.63 -25.83
C ARG A 280 8.81 2.73 -27.33
N LYS A 281 8.37 1.65 -27.97
CA LYS A 281 8.12 1.62 -29.43
C LYS A 281 6.80 2.26 -29.85
N HIS A 282 5.80 2.28 -28.98
CA HIS A 282 4.45 2.73 -29.31
C HIS A 282 3.85 3.59 -28.18
N ARG A 283 2.93 4.50 -28.52
CA ARG A 283 2.17 5.31 -27.56
C ARG A 283 1.07 4.49 -26.88
N LEU A 284 1.51 3.54 -26.06
CA LEU A 284 0.64 2.53 -25.45
C LEU A 284 -0.52 3.13 -24.64
N PHE A 285 -0.25 4.12 -23.80
CA PHE A 285 -1.26 4.72 -22.95
C PHE A 285 -2.30 5.50 -23.76
N ALA A 286 -1.87 6.21 -24.81
CA ALA A 286 -2.78 6.92 -25.70
C ALA A 286 -3.70 5.97 -26.47
N MET A 287 -3.19 4.81 -26.89
CA MET A 287 -3.99 3.80 -27.59
C MET A 287 -4.93 3.03 -26.64
N CYS A 288 -4.52 2.79 -25.39
CA CYS A 288 -5.35 2.09 -24.39
C CYS A 288 -6.41 2.98 -23.72
N PHE A 289 -6.14 4.28 -23.59
CA PHE A 289 -6.97 5.23 -22.84
C PHE A 289 -7.23 6.52 -23.63
N PRO A 290 -7.98 6.44 -24.74
CA PRO A 290 -8.25 7.61 -25.59
C PRO A 290 -9.02 8.71 -24.86
N THR A 291 -9.74 8.41 -23.78
CA THR A 291 -10.42 9.44 -22.96
C THR A 291 -9.44 10.21 -22.06
N LEU A 292 -8.30 9.62 -21.71
CA LEU A 292 -7.25 10.26 -20.92
C LEU A 292 -6.30 11.08 -21.80
N PHE A 293 -5.98 10.58 -22.98
CA PHE A 293 -5.04 11.18 -23.94
C PHE A 293 -5.72 11.50 -25.28
N PRO A 294 -6.71 12.42 -25.32
CA PRO A 294 -7.55 12.63 -26.50
C PRO A 294 -6.79 13.05 -27.77
N TYR A 295 -5.63 13.71 -27.63
CA TYR A 295 -4.81 14.16 -28.76
C TYR A 295 -3.59 13.28 -29.03
N GLY A 296 -3.44 12.14 -28.34
CA GLY A 296 -2.24 11.28 -28.45
C GLY A 296 -0.94 11.94 -27.97
N THR A 297 -1.06 13.02 -27.20
CA THR A 297 0.06 13.74 -26.57
C THR A 297 0.26 13.29 -25.13
N ALA A 298 1.45 13.53 -24.60
CA ALA A 298 1.81 13.24 -23.20
C ALA A 298 1.85 11.77 -22.79
N ASP A 299 1.80 10.86 -23.75
CA ASP A 299 2.11 9.44 -23.54
C ASP A 299 3.56 9.29 -23.06
N TRP A 300 3.80 8.46 -22.05
CA TRP A 300 5.14 8.24 -21.50
C TRP A 300 6.17 7.79 -22.56
N HIS A 301 5.75 7.02 -23.56
CA HIS A 301 6.61 6.53 -24.65
C HIS A 301 6.84 7.56 -25.76
N GLN A 302 6.11 8.69 -25.76
CA GLN A 302 6.34 9.77 -26.71
C GLN A 302 7.74 10.37 -26.52
N GLY A 303 8.46 10.58 -27.63
CA GLY A 303 9.73 11.30 -27.63
C GLY A 303 9.57 12.73 -27.10
N ARG A 304 10.52 13.18 -26.28
CA ARG A 304 10.52 14.50 -25.65
C ARG A 304 11.95 15.00 -25.46
N MET A 305 12.12 16.32 -25.44
CA MET A 305 13.44 16.95 -25.30
C MET A 305 14.04 16.69 -23.91
N ARG A 306 13.23 16.83 -22.85
CA ARG A 306 13.64 16.51 -21.47
C ARG A 306 12.95 15.24 -21.00
N ASN A 307 13.74 14.19 -20.78
CA ASN A 307 13.23 12.89 -20.34
C ASN A 307 12.60 12.94 -18.95
N VAL A 308 11.46 12.27 -18.79
CA VAL A 308 10.73 12.14 -17.53
C VAL A 308 10.69 10.66 -17.13
N SER A 309 11.04 10.36 -15.88
CA SER A 309 10.97 9.00 -15.36
C SER A 309 9.51 8.52 -15.29
N LEU A 310 9.26 7.21 -15.42
CA LEU A 310 7.89 6.66 -15.32
C LEU A 310 7.22 7.04 -13.98
N ALA A 311 8.01 7.08 -12.89
CA ALA A 311 7.51 7.44 -11.57
C ALA A 311 7.13 8.93 -11.47
N ASP A 312 7.92 9.83 -12.07
CA ASP A 312 7.62 11.26 -12.14
C ASP A 312 6.42 11.55 -13.05
N TRP A 313 6.33 10.85 -14.20
CA TRP A 313 5.22 10.94 -15.13
C TRP A 313 3.91 10.47 -14.48
N ALA A 314 3.93 9.33 -13.78
CA ALA A 314 2.77 8.80 -13.06
C ALA A 314 2.29 9.77 -11.97
N GLU A 315 3.21 10.24 -11.12
CA GLU A 315 2.90 11.19 -10.04
C GLU A 315 2.26 12.47 -10.59
N HIS A 316 2.82 13.01 -11.68
CA HIS A 316 2.29 14.20 -12.36
C HIS A 316 0.85 14.01 -12.81
N PHE A 317 0.55 12.90 -13.51
CA PHE A 317 -0.79 12.66 -14.03
C PHE A 317 -1.82 12.36 -12.95
N LEU A 318 -1.44 11.68 -11.86
CA LEU A 318 -2.31 11.52 -10.69
C LEU A 318 -2.70 12.87 -10.05
N LYS A 319 -1.88 13.90 -10.23
CA LYS A 319 -2.09 15.26 -9.71
C LYS A 319 -2.67 16.23 -10.76
N PHE A 320 -2.98 15.76 -11.97
CA PHE A 320 -3.44 16.64 -13.04
C PHE A 320 -4.77 17.33 -12.68
N HIS A 321 -4.94 18.59 -13.07
CA HIS A 321 -5.95 19.50 -12.51
C HIS A 321 -7.41 19.02 -12.52
N ASP A 322 -7.79 18.19 -13.49
CA ASP A 322 -9.14 17.67 -13.65
C ASP A 322 -9.35 16.29 -13.00
N GLY A 323 -8.32 15.70 -12.41
CA GLY A 323 -8.37 14.43 -11.69
C GLY A 323 -8.66 13.20 -12.55
N ARG A 324 -8.72 13.31 -13.90
CA ARG A 324 -9.20 12.22 -14.78
C ARG A 324 -8.36 10.95 -14.66
N PHE A 325 -7.04 11.08 -14.52
CA PHE A 325 -6.10 9.96 -14.47
C PHE A 325 -6.19 9.20 -13.14
N GLY A 326 -6.25 9.95 -12.03
CA GLY A 326 -6.42 9.36 -10.71
C GLY A 326 -7.80 8.73 -10.51
N ALA A 327 -8.79 9.19 -11.27
CA ALA A 327 -10.15 8.65 -11.27
C ALA A 327 -10.42 7.49 -12.22
N HIS A 328 -9.54 7.28 -13.20
CA HIS A 328 -9.71 6.22 -14.17
C HIS A 328 -9.59 4.84 -13.50
N PRO A 329 -10.52 3.90 -13.75
CA PRO A 329 -10.56 2.62 -13.05
C PRO A 329 -9.36 1.72 -13.35
N ARG A 330 -8.77 1.80 -14.55
CA ARG A 330 -7.69 0.89 -15.02
C ARG A 330 -6.29 1.52 -15.02
N PHE A 331 -6.20 2.82 -15.26
CA PHE A 331 -4.94 3.50 -15.60
C PHE A 331 -3.89 3.33 -14.51
N ARG A 332 -4.27 3.65 -13.27
CA ARG A 332 -3.41 3.55 -12.08
C ARG A 332 -2.87 2.14 -11.85
N PHE A 333 -3.64 1.10 -12.13
CA PHE A 333 -3.20 -0.29 -11.98
C PHE A 333 -2.16 -0.67 -13.04
N LEU A 334 -2.36 -0.26 -14.30
CA LEU A 334 -1.39 -0.51 -15.37
C LEU A 334 -0.04 0.17 -15.05
N VAL A 335 -0.08 1.46 -14.74
CA VAL A 335 1.12 2.24 -14.44
C VAL A 335 1.87 1.68 -13.24
N PHE A 336 1.14 1.26 -12.19
CA PHE A 336 1.72 0.60 -11.04
C PHE A 336 2.40 -0.72 -11.40
N ASN A 337 1.74 -1.57 -12.18
CA ASN A 337 2.31 -2.85 -12.58
C ASN A 337 3.60 -2.65 -13.38
N MET A 338 3.59 -1.75 -14.37
CA MET A 338 4.77 -1.39 -15.16
C MET A 338 5.91 -0.88 -14.27
N LEU A 339 5.61 -0.01 -13.30
CA LEU A 339 6.59 0.55 -12.37
C LEU A 339 7.20 -0.53 -11.46
N MET A 340 6.39 -1.45 -10.94
CA MET A 340 6.86 -2.55 -10.08
C MET A 340 7.67 -3.58 -10.86
N ARG A 341 7.25 -3.93 -12.09
CA ARG A 341 8.01 -4.84 -12.97
C ARG A 341 9.35 -4.23 -13.38
N LYS A 342 9.39 -2.93 -13.69
CA LYS A 342 10.65 -2.22 -13.96
C LYS A 342 11.59 -2.29 -12.76
N LYS A 343 11.11 -2.01 -11.54
CA LYS A 343 11.90 -2.15 -10.31
C LYS A 343 12.38 -3.58 -10.07
N ALA A 344 11.56 -4.58 -10.40
CA ALA A 344 11.93 -5.99 -10.27
C ALA A 344 13.05 -6.35 -11.25
N GLN A 345 12.97 -5.88 -12.49
CA GLN A 345 14.01 -6.05 -13.50
C GLN A 345 15.33 -5.39 -13.07
N GLU A 346 15.28 -4.16 -12.58
CA GLU A 346 16.44 -3.44 -12.03
C GLU A 346 17.06 -4.19 -10.84
N ALA A 347 16.24 -4.66 -9.90
CA ALA A 347 16.69 -5.42 -8.74
C ALA A 347 17.32 -6.78 -9.12
N SER A 348 16.69 -7.52 -10.04
CA SER A 348 17.25 -8.79 -10.53
C SER A 348 18.54 -8.56 -11.30
N GLY A 349 18.59 -7.54 -12.17
CA GLY A 349 19.79 -7.22 -12.94
C GLY A 349 20.96 -6.81 -12.04
N PHE A 350 20.68 -6.00 -11.02
CA PHE A 350 21.66 -5.64 -9.99
C PHE A 350 22.17 -6.87 -9.22
N TRP A 351 21.27 -7.78 -8.82
CA TRP A 351 21.64 -9.00 -8.10
C TRP A 351 22.49 -9.93 -8.97
N VAL A 352 22.12 -10.15 -10.23
CA VAL A 352 22.87 -10.97 -11.19
C VAL A 352 24.27 -10.38 -11.42
N LYS A 353 24.41 -9.06 -11.58
CA LYS A 353 25.71 -8.39 -11.75
C LYS A 353 26.65 -8.58 -10.55
N LYS A 354 26.11 -8.81 -9.34
CA LYS A 354 26.91 -9.11 -8.13
C LYS A 354 27.45 -10.54 -8.08
N ARG A 355 26.91 -11.43 -8.91
CA ARG A 355 27.21 -12.87 -8.91
C ARG A 355 27.63 -13.35 -10.30
N PRO A 356 28.77 -12.85 -10.82
CA PRO A 356 29.26 -13.30 -12.13
C PRO A 356 29.62 -14.79 -12.14
N ASP A 357 29.93 -15.36 -10.97
CA ASP A 357 30.14 -16.80 -10.74
C ASP A 357 28.97 -17.66 -11.20
N LEU A 358 27.74 -17.12 -11.19
CA LEU A 358 26.53 -17.84 -11.57
C LEU A 358 26.11 -17.65 -13.04
N LEU A 359 26.76 -16.74 -13.78
CA LEU A 359 26.34 -16.39 -15.15
C LEU A 359 26.59 -17.50 -16.18
N GLY A 360 27.54 -18.41 -15.89
CA GLY A 360 27.92 -19.51 -16.78
C GLY A 360 27.11 -20.80 -16.59
N LEU A 361 26.22 -20.84 -15.59
CA LEU A 361 25.47 -22.06 -15.25
C LEU A 361 24.44 -22.40 -16.33
N SER A 362 24.43 -23.66 -16.73
CA SER A 362 23.35 -24.29 -17.48
C SER A 362 22.08 -24.42 -16.63
N LEU A 363 20.95 -24.73 -17.27
CA LEU A 363 19.69 -24.90 -16.56
C LEU A 363 19.74 -26.08 -15.58
N ASP A 364 20.43 -27.17 -15.91
CA ASP A 364 20.48 -28.35 -15.06
C ASP A 364 21.41 -28.15 -13.86
N GLU A 365 22.58 -27.53 -14.06
CA GLU A 365 23.46 -27.12 -12.94
C GLU A 365 22.75 -26.14 -11.99
N LEU A 366 21.90 -25.25 -12.53
CA LEU A 366 21.08 -24.36 -11.71
C LEU A 366 20.03 -25.13 -10.89
N LYS A 367 19.42 -26.19 -11.44
CA LYS A 367 18.46 -27.03 -10.70
C LYS A 367 19.15 -27.78 -9.56
N GLU A 368 20.34 -28.33 -9.81
CA GLU A 368 21.15 -29.00 -8.80
C GLU A 368 21.51 -28.03 -7.66
N LEU A 369 22.01 -26.84 -7.99
CA LEU A 369 22.34 -25.80 -7.02
C LEU A 369 21.12 -25.39 -6.17
N LEU A 370 19.93 -25.32 -6.77
CA LEU A 370 18.70 -25.01 -6.03
C LEU A 370 18.23 -26.15 -5.12
N GLY A 371 18.51 -27.40 -5.48
CA GLY A 371 18.23 -28.58 -4.67
C GLY A 371 19.10 -28.67 -3.43
N GLU A 372 20.36 -28.23 -3.52
CA GLU A 372 21.34 -28.27 -2.44
C GLU A 372 21.36 -26.98 -1.58
N GLU A 373 21.20 -25.80 -2.19
CA GLU A 373 21.32 -24.50 -1.53
C GLU A 373 20.00 -23.73 -1.40
N GLY A 374 19.27 -23.95 -0.30
CA GLY A 374 18.12 -23.11 0.08
C GLY A 374 18.47 -21.63 0.41
N THR A 375 19.75 -21.24 0.32
CA THR A 375 20.29 -19.90 0.56
C THR A 375 20.23 -19.01 -0.68
N LEU A 376 20.32 -19.58 -1.89
CA LEU A 376 20.31 -18.83 -3.15
C LEU A 376 18.99 -18.09 -3.36
N LEU A 377 17.86 -18.80 -3.23
CA LEU A 377 16.52 -18.19 -3.31
C LEU A 377 16.35 -17.07 -2.28
N LYS A 378 16.82 -17.28 -1.05
CA LYS A 378 16.77 -16.28 0.02
C LYS A 378 17.57 -15.04 -0.35
N SER A 379 18.68 -15.18 -1.07
CA SER A 379 19.49 -14.07 -1.59
C SER A 379 18.77 -13.30 -2.69
N ILE A 380 18.20 -14.00 -3.68
CA ILE A 380 17.41 -13.38 -4.76
C ILE A 380 16.23 -12.62 -4.17
N VAL A 381 15.40 -13.25 -3.35
CA VAL A 381 14.22 -12.60 -2.74
C VAL A 381 14.61 -11.38 -1.90
N ARG A 382 15.75 -11.43 -1.19
CA ARG A 382 16.27 -10.30 -0.41
C ARG A 382 16.61 -9.08 -1.29
N SER A 383 17.07 -9.30 -2.52
CA SER A 383 17.31 -8.21 -3.48
C SER A 383 16.02 -7.46 -3.85
N GLY A 384 14.87 -8.12 -3.75
CA GLY A 384 13.54 -7.54 -3.92
C GLY A 384 13.10 -6.57 -2.82
N ALA A 385 13.94 -6.24 -1.84
CA ALA A 385 13.60 -5.28 -0.77
C ALA A 385 13.28 -3.86 -1.26
N THR A 386 13.59 -3.53 -2.53
CA THR A 386 13.20 -2.29 -3.21
C THR A 386 11.75 -2.30 -3.72
N LEU A 387 11.14 -3.49 -3.87
CA LEU A 387 9.76 -3.68 -4.31
C LEU A 387 8.79 -3.32 -3.18
N THR A 388 8.39 -2.06 -3.15
CA THR A 388 7.56 -1.49 -2.07
C THR A 388 6.27 -2.29 -1.88
N GLY A 389 5.94 -2.63 -0.63
CA GLY A 389 4.72 -3.38 -0.27
C GLY A 389 4.82 -4.90 -0.38
N THR A 390 5.90 -5.45 -0.94
CA THR A 390 6.12 -6.91 -1.02
C THR A 390 6.67 -7.48 0.29
N ARG A 391 6.62 -8.81 0.45
CA ARG A 391 7.20 -9.51 1.61
C ARG A 391 8.68 -9.18 1.88
N PRO A 392 9.62 -9.17 0.91
CA PRO A 392 11.01 -8.79 1.20
C PRO A 392 11.16 -7.33 1.63
N TYR A 393 10.33 -6.42 1.09
CA TYR A 393 10.29 -5.02 1.56
C TYR A 393 9.92 -4.95 3.04
N TRP A 394 8.80 -5.56 3.44
CA TRP A 394 8.34 -5.53 4.83
C TRP A 394 9.30 -6.25 5.78
N ARG A 395 9.89 -7.36 5.35
CA ARG A 395 10.94 -8.06 6.13
C ARG A 395 12.16 -7.18 6.39
N GLN A 396 12.58 -6.36 5.41
CA GLN A 396 13.64 -5.37 5.62
C GLN A 396 13.21 -4.32 6.66
N LYS A 397 11.98 -3.80 6.58
CA LYS A 397 11.47 -2.80 7.53
C LYS A 397 11.30 -3.37 8.94
N GLU A 398 10.87 -4.63 9.06
CA GLU A 398 10.78 -5.34 10.34
C GLU A 398 12.15 -5.48 10.99
N ASN A 399 13.16 -5.91 10.23
CA ASN A 399 14.53 -6.04 10.74
C ASN A 399 15.08 -4.69 11.22
N ALA A 400 14.82 -3.61 10.47
CA ALA A 400 15.19 -2.27 10.87
C ALA A 400 14.46 -1.85 12.17
N LEU A 401 13.16 -2.09 12.27
CA LEU A 401 12.39 -1.74 13.46
C LEU A 401 12.81 -2.55 14.70
N LYS A 402 13.11 -3.84 14.53
CA LYS A 402 13.70 -4.67 15.59
C LYS A 402 15.06 -4.14 16.05
N ALA A 403 15.86 -3.59 15.14
CA ALA A 403 17.13 -2.96 15.51
C ALA A 403 16.89 -1.69 16.35
N THR A 404 15.92 -0.86 15.95
CA THR A 404 15.51 0.32 16.72
C THR A 404 14.95 -0.05 18.10
N ALA A 405 14.08 -1.06 18.19
CA ALA A 405 13.55 -1.54 19.46
C ALA A 405 14.66 -2.05 20.40
N ARG A 406 15.68 -2.76 19.87
CA ARG A 406 16.84 -3.19 20.66
C ARG A 406 17.68 -2.01 21.14
N TYR A 407 17.85 -0.99 20.31
CA TYR A 407 18.60 0.22 20.67
C TYR A 407 17.96 0.95 21.87
N PHE A 408 16.62 1.03 21.91
CA PHE A 408 15.91 1.65 23.04
C PHE A 408 15.70 0.72 24.24
N GLY A 409 15.94 -0.58 24.09
CA GLY A 409 15.79 -1.55 25.18
C GLY A 409 14.41 -1.48 25.84
N THR A 410 14.38 -1.19 27.14
CA THR A 410 13.17 -1.12 27.97
C THR A 410 12.57 0.28 28.08
N THR A 411 13.04 1.26 27.31
CA THR A 411 12.50 2.64 27.33
C THR A 411 10.97 2.63 27.15
N GLY A 412 10.28 3.54 27.83
CA GLY A 412 8.82 3.67 27.74
C GLY A 412 8.35 3.76 26.29
N THR A 413 7.49 2.82 25.92
CA THR A 413 7.06 2.60 24.53
C THR A 413 5.56 2.41 24.46
N VAL A 414 4.93 2.94 23.42
CA VAL A 414 3.49 2.78 23.18
C VAL A 414 3.20 2.40 21.74
N PHE A 415 2.27 1.46 21.57
CA PHE A 415 1.69 1.11 20.29
C PHE A 415 0.46 1.95 20.05
N CYS A 416 0.38 2.53 18.88
CA CYS A 416 -0.77 3.34 18.50
C CYS A 416 -1.30 2.84 17.16
N THR A 417 -2.61 2.82 17.01
CA THR A 417 -3.21 2.61 15.70
C THR A 417 -4.31 3.60 15.40
N TRP A 418 -4.43 3.99 14.13
CA TRP A 418 -5.44 4.93 13.66
C TRP A 418 -6.15 4.37 12.44
N SER A 419 -7.47 4.35 12.50
CA SER A 419 -8.30 4.03 11.34
C SER A 419 -8.57 5.26 10.48
N CYS A 420 -8.74 5.06 9.17
CA CYS A 420 -9.23 6.10 8.28
C CYS A 420 -10.76 6.07 8.23
N ALA A 421 -11.42 7.18 8.55
CA ALA A 421 -12.87 7.35 8.38
C ALA A 421 -13.15 8.12 7.08
N ASP A 422 -12.65 7.58 5.97
CA ASP A 422 -12.65 8.17 4.63
C ASP A 422 -14.05 8.45 4.04
N HIS A 423 -15.09 7.83 4.60
CA HIS A 423 -16.49 8.06 4.20
C HIS A 423 -17.20 9.11 5.06
N GLN A 424 -16.56 9.59 6.13
CA GLN A 424 -17.20 10.47 7.12
C GLN A 424 -16.51 11.81 7.26
N TRP A 425 -15.19 11.89 7.14
CA TRP A 425 -14.47 13.13 7.41
C TRP A 425 -14.91 14.29 6.50
N ASP A 426 -15.58 15.28 7.10
CA ASP A 426 -16.00 16.51 6.43
C ASP A 426 -14.81 17.24 5.78
N ASP A 427 -13.67 17.31 6.50
CA ASP A 427 -12.43 17.93 6.02
C ASP A 427 -11.82 17.22 4.81
N LEU A 428 -12.13 15.94 4.59
CA LEU A 428 -11.75 15.21 3.37
C LEU A 428 -12.76 15.48 2.25
N HIS A 429 -14.06 15.36 2.54
CA HIS A 429 -15.10 15.44 1.52
C HIS A 429 -15.22 16.81 0.86
N ARG A 430 -14.78 17.91 1.52
CA ARG A 430 -14.67 19.23 0.89
C ARG A 430 -13.76 19.28 -0.35
N HIS A 431 -12.85 18.32 -0.48
CA HIS A 431 -11.94 18.20 -1.62
C HIS A 431 -12.46 17.28 -2.72
N LEU A 432 -13.67 16.71 -2.55
CA LEU A 432 -14.27 15.76 -3.46
C LEU A 432 -15.51 16.38 -4.14
N PRO A 433 -15.90 15.90 -5.32
CA PRO A 433 -17.09 16.39 -6.02
C PRO A 433 -18.37 16.23 -5.18
N ARG A 434 -19.37 17.07 -5.46
CA ARG A 434 -20.70 17.03 -4.81
C ARG A 434 -20.65 17.28 -3.29
N TYR A 435 -19.63 17.98 -2.79
CA TYR A 435 -19.50 18.27 -1.35
C TYR A 435 -20.72 18.97 -0.75
N VAL A 436 -21.32 19.96 -1.41
CA VAL A 436 -22.51 20.65 -0.89
C VAL A 436 -23.69 19.68 -0.74
N GLN A 437 -23.92 18.83 -1.76
CA GLN A 437 -24.96 17.79 -1.71
C GLN A 437 -24.66 16.74 -0.64
N TRP A 438 -23.39 16.42 -0.41
CA TRP A 438 -22.98 15.54 0.68
C TRP A 438 -23.25 16.22 2.03
N ARG A 439 -22.73 17.41 2.29
CA ARG A 439 -22.84 18.10 3.57
C ARG A 439 -24.29 18.32 4.02
N ASP A 440 -25.13 18.76 3.08
CA ASP A 440 -26.52 19.18 3.34
C ASP A 440 -27.55 18.08 3.04
N GLY A 441 -27.11 16.94 2.51
CA GLY A 441 -27.97 15.82 2.13
C GLY A 441 -28.38 14.90 3.27
N THR A 442 -29.32 14.00 2.96
CA THR A 442 -29.75 12.93 3.88
C THR A 442 -28.56 11.99 4.23
N ASP A 443 -28.69 11.16 5.28
CA ASP A 443 -27.68 10.13 5.56
C ASP A 443 -27.49 9.18 4.37
N GLU A 444 -28.54 8.93 3.60
CA GLU A 444 -28.50 8.10 2.40
C GLU A 444 -27.67 8.74 1.28
N ASP A 445 -27.97 10.00 0.95
CA ASP A 445 -27.22 10.77 -0.05
C ASP A 445 -25.75 10.88 0.33
N ARG A 446 -25.47 11.16 1.61
CA ARG A 446 -24.09 11.23 2.13
C ARG A 446 -23.33 9.95 1.91
N ARG A 447 -23.92 8.82 2.31
CA ARG A 447 -23.29 7.50 2.16
C ARG A 447 -23.01 7.20 0.69
N LYS A 448 -23.99 7.44 -0.19
CA LYS A 448 -23.86 7.20 -1.63
C LYS A 448 -22.75 8.05 -2.25
N ILE A 449 -22.77 9.36 -2.02
CA ILE A 449 -21.76 10.29 -2.54
C ILE A 449 -20.36 9.95 -2.00
N ALA A 450 -20.25 9.68 -0.70
CA ALA A 450 -18.97 9.32 -0.10
C ALA A 450 -18.41 8.03 -0.71
N TRP A 451 -19.25 7.00 -0.85
CA TRP A 451 -18.88 5.72 -1.42
C TRP A 451 -18.44 5.83 -2.88
N GLU A 452 -19.14 6.63 -3.70
CA GLU A 452 -18.73 6.93 -5.07
C GLU A 452 -17.37 7.63 -5.10
N ASN A 453 -17.19 8.66 -4.27
CA ASN A 453 -15.98 9.46 -4.25
C ASN A 453 -14.75 8.72 -3.71
N VAL A 454 -14.88 7.91 -2.66
CA VAL A 454 -13.76 7.14 -2.08
C VAL A 454 -13.20 6.11 -3.08
N GLN A 455 -14.07 5.57 -3.93
CA GLN A 455 -13.68 4.65 -5.00
C GLN A 455 -13.12 5.37 -6.22
N ARG A 456 -13.73 6.50 -6.58
CA ARG A 456 -13.35 7.28 -7.75
C ARG A 456 -12.10 8.10 -7.51
N PHE A 457 -11.80 8.58 -6.31
CA PHE A 457 -10.64 9.46 -6.05
C PHE A 457 -9.67 8.89 -5.02
N PRO A 458 -9.21 7.62 -5.17
CA PRO A 458 -8.38 6.95 -4.17
C PRO A 458 -7.04 7.67 -3.90
N HIS A 459 -6.54 8.39 -4.91
CA HIS A 459 -5.33 9.21 -4.82
C HIS A 459 -5.50 10.42 -3.89
N ILE A 460 -6.67 11.05 -3.86
CA ILE A 460 -6.98 12.12 -2.91
C ILE A 460 -7.10 11.53 -1.50
N ILE A 461 -7.80 10.40 -1.34
CA ILE A 461 -7.99 9.76 -0.03
C ILE A 461 -6.64 9.36 0.60
N ALA A 462 -5.78 8.69 -0.18
CA ALA A 462 -4.47 8.26 0.29
C ALA A 462 -3.56 9.44 0.67
N ALA A 463 -3.56 10.51 -0.13
CA ALA A 463 -2.80 11.72 0.17
C ALA A 463 -3.31 12.44 1.41
N TRP A 464 -4.63 12.54 1.56
CA TRP A 464 -5.25 13.19 2.70
C TRP A 464 -4.96 12.46 4.01
N LEU A 465 -4.99 11.11 4.00
CA LEU A 465 -4.61 10.32 5.16
C LEU A 465 -3.19 10.64 5.64
N ASP A 466 -2.24 10.79 4.72
CA ASP A 466 -0.85 11.14 5.04
C ASP A 466 -0.70 12.60 5.55
N ILE A 467 -1.40 13.56 4.93
CA ILE A 467 -1.43 14.96 5.38
C ILE A 467 -2.01 15.04 6.80
N ARG A 468 -3.19 14.43 6.99
CA ARG A 468 -3.91 14.40 8.26
C ARG A 468 -3.07 13.74 9.36
N PHE A 469 -2.49 12.58 9.10
CA PHE A 469 -1.68 11.89 10.10
C PHE A 469 -0.40 12.65 10.46
N LYS A 470 0.31 13.24 9.49
CA LYS A 470 1.50 14.04 9.77
C LYS A 470 1.17 15.29 10.58
N ALA A 471 0.04 15.93 10.30
CA ALA A 471 -0.44 17.06 11.08
C ALA A 471 -0.82 16.63 12.50
N PHE A 472 -1.54 15.52 12.65
CA PHE A 472 -1.91 14.98 13.96
C PHE A 472 -0.68 14.61 14.80
N LEU A 473 0.32 13.97 14.18
CA LEU A 473 1.60 13.68 14.80
C LEU A 473 2.30 14.95 15.31
N LYS A 474 2.33 16.00 14.48
CA LYS A 474 2.96 17.28 14.81
C LYS A 474 2.23 18.01 15.94
N TYR A 475 0.94 18.30 15.75
CA TYR A 475 0.21 19.22 16.63
C TYR A 475 -0.30 18.56 17.91
N VAL A 476 -0.77 17.29 17.83
CA VAL A 476 -1.44 16.62 18.96
C VAL A 476 -0.49 15.65 19.65
N MET A 477 0.13 14.73 18.91
CA MET A 477 0.89 13.65 19.55
C MET A 477 2.21 14.11 20.17
N THR A 478 2.89 15.08 19.56
CA THR A 478 4.17 15.63 20.09
C THR A 478 4.03 16.09 21.52
N SER A 479 3.01 16.90 21.81
CA SER A 479 2.75 17.46 23.13
C SER A 479 2.11 16.43 24.08
N PHE A 480 1.13 15.66 23.60
CA PHE A 480 0.39 14.72 24.45
C PHE A 480 1.23 13.52 24.94
N LEU A 481 2.10 12.98 24.07
CA LEU A 481 2.91 11.80 24.36
C LEU A 481 4.39 12.12 24.67
N GLY A 482 4.88 13.34 24.40
CA GLY A 482 6.30 13.68 24.57
C GLY A 482 7.19 12.84 23.64
N LEU A 483 6.92 12.91 22.32
CA LEU A 483 7.57 12.06 21.33
C LEU A 483 9.09 12.25 21.32
N HIS A 484 9.84 11.18 21.60
CA HIS A 484 11.30 11.16 21.45
C HIS A 484 11.72 10.57 20.09
N ASP A 485 11.20 9.38 19.78
CA ASP A 485 11.45 8.67 18.54
C ASP A 485 10.17 7.94 18.12
N TYR A 486 9.97 7.76 16.82
CA TYR A 486 8.80 7.05 16.32
C TYR A 486 9.08 6.30 15.01
N TRP A 487 8.28 5.25 14.82
CA TRP A 487 8.17 4.51 13.59
C TRP A 487 6.70 4.31 13.27
N PHE A 488 6.27 4.52 12.02
CA PHE A 488 4.93 4.16 11.60
C PHE A 488 4.89 3.57 10.19
N ARG A 489 3.83 2.80 9.91
CA ARG A 489 3.47 2.31 8.58
C ARG A 489 2.02 2.56 8.26
N TYR A 490 1.73 2.59 6.97
CA TYR A 490 0.39 2.41 6.43
C TYR A 490 0.14 0.90 6.21
N GLU A 491 -1.04 0.44 6.59
CA GLU A 491 -1.61 -0.88 6.31
C GLU A 491 -2.92 -0.66 5.56
N TRP A 492 -3.08 -1.32 4.43
CA TRP A 492 -4.29 -1.20 3.61
C TRP A 492 -5.16 -2.42 3.87
N GLN A 493 -6.38 -2.20 4.32
CA GLN A 493 -7.30 -3.29 4.64
C GLN A 493 -7.88 -3.89 3.36
N ALA A 494 -8.44 -5.11 3.42
CA ALA A 494 -9.08 -5.77 2.28
C ALA A 494 -10.24 -4.99 1.64
N ARG A 495 -10.80 -3.99 2.34
CA ARG A 495 -11.81 -3.06 1.80
C ARG A 495 -11.20 -1.82 1.13
N GLY A 496 -9.87 -1.69 1.13
CA GLY A 496 -9.11 -0.58 0.57
C GLY A 496 -8.79 0.57 1.54
N THR A 497 -9.49 0.65 2.67
CA THR A 497 -9.31 1.73 3.66
C THR A 497 -7.94 1.64 4.34
N GLY A 498 -7.24 2.78 4.41
CA GLY A 498 -5.96 2.90 5.11
C GLY A 498 -6.08 2.79 6.64
N HIS A 499 -5.06 2.21 7.24
CA HIS A 499 -4.88 2.10 8.69
C HIS A 499 -3.42 2.38 9.02
N ILE A 500 -3.17 3.07 10.13
CA ILE A 500 -1.81 3.46 10.51
C ILE A 500 -1.41 2.72 11.76
N HIS A 501 -0.24 2.08 11.73
CA HIS A 501 0.37 1.45 12.90
C HIS A 501 1.62 2.23 13.28
N CYS A 502 1.74 2.63 14.54
CA CYS A 502 2.91 3.34 15.06
C CYS A 502 3.46 2.69 16.32
N ILE A 503 4.78 2.79 16.46
CA ILE A 503 5.53 2.54 17.68
C ILE A 503 6.22 3.84 18.05
N ILE A 504 6.02 4.27 19.28
CA ILE A 504 6.53 5.54 19.79
C ILE A 504 7.35 5.26 21.04
N TRP A 505 8.56 5.81 21.07
CA TRP A 505 9.41 5.87 22.24
C TRP A 505 9.28 7.23 22.89
N MET A 506 9.10 7.24 24.20
CA MET A 506 8.81 8.43 25.00
C MET A 506 9.94 8.64 26.01
N ARG A 507 10.39 9.88 26.21
CA ARG A 507 11.54 10.19 27.06
C ARG A 507 11.21 10.06 28.56
N ASP A 508 10.06 10.59 28.96
CA ASP A 508 9.68 10.75 30.37
C ASP A 508 8.62 9.74 30.82
N SER A 509 8.65 8.54 30.23
CA SER A 509 7.72 7.45 30.53
C SER A 509 8.36 6.39 31.39
N PRO A 510 7.60 5.74 32.30
CA PRO A 510 8.04 4.54 33.00
C PRO A 510 8.55 3.48 32.01
N ALA A 511 9.66 2.83 32.39
CA ALA A 511 10.25 1.76 31.61
C ALA A 511 9.34 0.52 31.58
N MET A 512 9.46 -0.28 30.52
CA MET A 512 8.79 -1.56 30.40
C MET A 512 9.41 -2.61 31.34
N GLY A 513 8.62 -3.61 31.73
CA GLY A 513 9.13 -4.77 32.45
C GLY A 513 9.29 -4.57 33.96
N ALA A 514 8.40 -3.80 34.58
CA ALA A 514 8.33 -3.60 36.03
C ALA A 514 8.41 -4.93 36.81
N ARG A 515 9.39 -5.01 37.71
CA ARG A 515 9.75 -6.19 38.50
C ARG A 515 9.07 -6.17 39.86
N THR A 516 8.92 -5.00 40.48
CA THR A 516 8.27 -4.86 41.80
C THR A 516 6.79 -4.43 41.69
N PRO A 517 5.97 -4.65 42.72
CA PRO A 517 4.62 -4.12 42.79
C PRO A 517 4.56 -2.58 42.69
N GLU A 518 5.50 -1.88 43.30
CA GLU A 518 5.55 -0.40 43.32
C GLU A 518 5.84 0.15 41.91
N GLU A 519 6.78 -0.46 41.18
CA GLU A 519 7.05 -0.10 39.79
C GLU A 519 5.84 -0.34 38.88
N ARG A 520 5.08 -1.41 39.14
CA ARG A 520 3.84 -1.72 38.39
C ARG A 520 2.75 -0.71 38.67
N GLU A 521 2.60 -0.30 39.93
CA GLU A 521 1.64 0.72 40.33
C GLU A 521 2.00 2.07 39.70
N ALA A 522 3.27 2.49 39.77
CA ALA A 522 3.73 3.72 39.13
C ALA A 522 3.51 3.70 37.61
N PHE A 523 3.74 2.56 36.94
CA PHE A 523 3.44 2.38 35.51
C PHE A 523 1.94 2.54 35.24
N ALA A 524 1.07 1.91 36.04
CA ALA A 524 -0.37 2.00 35.87
C ALA A 524 -0.90 3.42 36.07
N GLN A 525 -0.46 4.10 37.14
CA GLN A 525 -0.86 5.48 37.45
C GLN A 525 -0.44 6.47 36.38
N TYR A 526 0.77 6.31 35.81
CA TYR A 526 1.22 7.14 34.71
C TYR A 526 0.31 7.00 33.49
N TRP A 527 -0.04 5.78 33.10
CA TRP A 527 -0.83 5.51 31.91
C TRP A 527 -2.33 5.79 32.07
N ASN A 528 -2.89 5.70 33.29
CA ASN A 528 -4.29 6.04 33.55
C ASN A 528 -4.61 7.50 33.22
N LYS A 529 -3.61 8.39 33.24
CA LYS A 529 -3.75 9.80 32.83
C LYS A 529 -3.93 9.98 31.32
N LYS A 530 -3.64 8.96 30.51
CA LYS A 530 -3.62 9.05 29.03
C LYS A 530 -4.57 8.09 28.34
N VAL A 531 -4.80 6.94 28.96
CA VAL A 531 -5.65 5.85 28.45
C VAL A 531 -6.72 5.55 29.51
N THR A 532 -7.96 5.41 29.06
CA THR A 532 -9.12 5.10 29.92
C THR A 532 -10.03 4.09 29.22
N ALA A 533 -10.86 3.41 30.01
CA ALA A 533 -12.06 2.73 29.54
C ALA A 533 -13.29 3.18 30.35
N VAL A 534 -13.28 4.44 30.79
CA VAL A 534 -14.39 5.13 31.43
C VAL A 534 -15.15 5.95 30.39
N ASN A 535 -16.43 5.65 30.19
CA ASN A 535 -17.34 6.50 29.44
C ASN A 535 -17.95 7.53 30.40
N PRO A 536 -17.74 8.85 30.20
CA PRO A 536 -18.34 9.90 31.04
C PRO A 536 -19.86 9.87 31.09
N ASN A 537 -20.52 9.38 30.03
CA ASN A 537 -21.97 9.18 29.97
C ASN A 537 -22.31 7.81 29.37
N SER A 538 -22.19 6.76 30.19
CA SER A 538 -22.39 5.36 29.78
C SER A 538 -23.83 5.00 29.42
N THR A 539 -24.82 5.78 29.86
CA THR A 539 -26.25 5.53 29.61
C THR A 539 -26.76 6.14 28.31
N ARG A 540 -25.93 6.97 27.66
CA ARG A 540 -26.32 7.71 26.47
C ARG A 540 -26.51 6.78 25.24
N PRO A 541 -27.61 6.92 24.48
CA PRO A 541 -27.77 6.20 23.23
C PRO A 541 -26.76 6.67 22.16
N PRO A 542 -26.41 5.83 21.16
CA PRO A 542 -25.64 6.26 20.01
C PRO A 542 -26.39 7.27 19.13
N ASP A 543 -25.66 8.21 18.52
CA ASP A 543 -26.25 9.15 17.56
C ASP A 543 -26.63 8.46 16.25
N ALA A 544 -27.75 8.87 15.68
CA ALA A 544 -28.18 8.43 14.35
C ALA A 544 -27.18 8.86 13.27
N ARG A 545 -26.77 10.14 13.29
CA ARG A 545 -25.74 10.68 12.40
C ARG A 545 -24.36 10.36 12.96
N ASN A 546 -23.43 9.94 12.10
CA ASN A 546 -22.04 9.74 12.51
C ASN A 546 -21.42 11.09 12.93
N PRO A 547 -20.93 11.24 14.18
CA PRO A 547 -20.38 12.51 14.68
C PRO A 547 -19.13 12.98 13.92
N ALA A 548 -18.36 12.07 13.30
CA ALA A 548 -17.22 12.44 12.45
C ALA A 548 -17.61 13.09 11.11
N SER A 549 -18.90 13.05 10.75
CA SER A 549 -19.45 13.72 9.56
C SER A 549 -19.93 15.14 9.80
N LEU A 550 -19.78 15.63 11.03
CA LEU A 550 -20.07 17.02 11.37
C LEU A 550 -18.81 17.87 11.13
N PRO A 551 -18.97 19.10 10.61
CA PRO A 551 -17.90 20.08 10.63
C PRO A 551 -17.32 20.25 12.03
N PHE A 552 -16.00 20.38 12.14
CA PHE A 552 -15.32 20.41 13.44
C PHE A 552 -15.77 21.55 14.36
N ILE A 553 -16.27 22.67 13.80
CA ILE A 553 -16.83 23.79 14.58
C ILE A 553 -18.00 23.39 15.49
N HIS A 554 -18.68 22.27 15.20
CA HIS A 554 -19.76 21.75 16.02
C HIS A 554 -19.28 20.77 17.11
N ILE A 555 -17.98 20.47 17.17
CA ILE A 555 -17.40 19.54 18.14
C ILE A 555 -16.84 20.33 19.31
N CYS A 556 -17.37 20.06 20.51
CA CYS A 556 -16.99 20.76 21.73
C CYS A 556 -16.20 19.85 22.69
N ASN A 557 -15.29 20.43 23.48
CA ASN A 557 -14.57 19.71 24.53
C ASN A 557 -15.43 19.51 25.77
N THR A 558 -16.37 18.57 25.71
CA THR A 558 -17.28 18.23 26.81
C THR A 558 -17.33 16.72 27.01
N ASP A 559 -17.67 16.29 28.22
CA ASP A 559 -17.84 14.88 28.57
C ASP A 559 -18.90 14.20 27.69
N GLU A 560 -19.96 14.92 27.35
CA GLU A 560 -21.01 14.47 26.43
C GLU A 560 -20.45 14.17 25.03
N GLN A 561 -19.60 15.07 24.51
CA GLN A 561 -18.95 14.84 23.22
C GLN A 561 -17.97 13.67 23.28
N VAL A 562 -17.19 13.54 24.35
CA VAL A 562 -16.31 12.37 24.55
C VAL A 562 -17.13 11.08 24.52
N ALA A 563 -18.26 11.03 25.23
CA ALA A 563 -19.16 9.88 25.27
C ALA A 563 -19.71 9.53 23.88
N ILE A 564 -20.13 10.53 23.08
CA ILE A 564 -20.56 10.36 21.69
C ILE A 564 -19.50 9.63 20.86
N PHE A 565 -18.26 10.11 20.91
CA PHE A 565 -17.15 9.55 20.13
C PHE A 565 -16.74 8.16 20.65
N MET A 566 -16.71 7.94 21.96
CA MET A 566 -16.39 6.63 22.54
C MET A 566 -17.44 5.58 22.18
N ASN A 567 -18.72 5.90 22.36
CA ASN A 567 -19.83 5.01 22.01
C ASN A 567 -19.78 4.62 20.53
N ARG A 568 -19.38 5.55 19.68
CA ARG A 568 -19.30 5.32 18.25
C ARG A 568 -18.07 4.54 17.80
N PHE A 569 -16.89 4.89 18.29
CA PHE A 569 -15.63 4.45 17.69
C PHE A 569 -14.87 3.43 18.53
N GLN A 570 -15.14 3.37 19.84
CA GLN A 570 -14.31 2.65 20.80
C GLN A 570 -15.02 1.45 21.42
N MET A 571 -16.30 1.26 21.15
CA MET A 571 -17.05 0.12 21.68
C MET A 571 -16.68 -1.17 20.96
N HIS A 572 -16.31 -2.19 21.74
CA HIS A 572 -16.31 -3.56 21.25
C HIS A 572 -17.75 -3.99 21.05
N ALA A 573 -18.18 -4.00 19.79
CA ALA A 573 -19.44 -4.60 19.36
C ALA A 573 -19.51 -6.09 19.71
N LYS A 574 -20.62 -6.76 19.36
CA LYS A 574 -20.90 -8.10 19.90
C LYS A 574 -19.72 -9.00 19.55
N CYS A 575 -19.37 -9.92 20.45
CA CYS A 575 -18.28 -10.83 20.13
C CYS A 575 -18.74 -11.75 19.00
N VAL A 576 -18.04 -11.68 17.87
CA VAL A 576 -18.37 -12.46 16.69
C VAL A 576 -17.17 -13.41 16.44
N PRO A 577 -17.37 -14.73 16.24
CA PRO A 577 -16.25 -15.66 16.01
C PRO A 577 -15.23 -15.24 14.91
N GLY A 578 -13.93 -15.50 14.92
CA GLY A 578 -12.95 -15.04 13.87
C GLY A 578 -12.83 -13.56 13.44
N ARG A 579 -13.71 -12.65 13.83
CA ARG A 579 -13.33 -11.28 14.19
C ARG A 579 -12.58 -11.35 15.51
N CYS A 580 -13.29 -11.70 16.59
CA CYS A 580 -12.73 -11.73 17.93
C CYS A 580 -12.84 -13.08 18.64
N LEU A 581 -13.88 -13.91 18.45
CA LEU A 581 -13.89 -15.19 19.17
C LEU A 581 -12.91 -16.19 18.57
N ARG A 582 -12.18 -16.85 19.46
CA ARG A 582 -11.10 -17.75 19.15
C ARG A 582 -11.10 -18.93 20.11
N LYS A 583 -11.12 -20.16 19.57
CA LYS A 583 -10.98 -21.39 20.35
C LYS A 583 -9.61 -21.48 21.01
N SER A 584 -9.49 -21.21 22.29
CA SER A 584 -8.22 -21.19 23.02
C SER A 584 -7.58 -22.56 23.08
N LYS A 585 -6.28 -22.64 22.74
CA LYS A 585 -5.53 -23.91 22.79
C LYS A 585 -5.31 -24.45 24.21
N ALA A 586 -5.49 -23.62 25.23
CA ALA A 586 -5.22 -23.99 26.63
C ALA A 586 -6.48 -24.50 27.33
N THR A 587 -7.63 -23.91 27.05
CA THR A 587 -8.92 -24.21 27.70
C THR A 587 -9.86 -25.00 26.79
N ASN A 588 -9.55 -25.07 25.50
CA ASN A 588 -10.41 -25.63 24.44
C ASN A 588 -11.75 -24.88 24.25
N CYS A 589 -11.96 -23.77 24.96
CA CYS A 589 -13.17 -22.95 24.91
C CYS A 589 -13.07 -21.84 23.86
N VAL A 590 -14.21 -21.41 23.31
CA VAL A 590 -14.29 -20.25 22.41
C VAL A 590 -14.34 -18.98 23.26
N GLU A 591 -13.29 -18.17 23.20
CA GLU A 591 -13.15 -16.96 24.01
C GLU A 591 -12.82 -15.74 23.12
N CYS A 592 -13.18 -14.54 23.56
CA CYS A 592 -12.77 -13.32 22.85
C CYS A 592 -11.25 -13.12 22.97
N ARG A 593 -10.56 -13.03 21.82
CA ARG A 593 -9.10 -12.78 21.75
C ARG A 593 -8.65 -11.44 22.35
N PHE A 594 -9.59 -10.52 22.55
CA PHE A 594 -9.38 -9.22 23.16
C PHE A 594 -9.87 -9.18 24.61
N PHE A 595 -10.33 -10.33 25.14
CA PHE A 595 -10.78 -10.53 26.51
C PHE A 595 -12.06 -9.77 26.86
N PHE A 596 -12.97 -9.55 25.91
CA PHE A 596 -14.28 -8.95 26.18
C PHE A 596 -15.37 -10.00 26.49
N PRO A 597 -16.37 -9.67 27.33
CA PRO A 597 -16.43 -8.47 28.18
C PRO A 597 -15.32 -8.47 29.24
N ARG A 598 -14.81 -7.29 29.60
CA ARG A 598 -13.80 -7.13 30.65
C ARG A 598 -14.47 -6.71 31.94
N GLU A 599 -14.03 -7.28 33.06
CA GLU A 599 -14.49 -6.90 34.40
C GLU A 599 -14.32 -5.40 34.65
N LEU A 600 -15.31 -4.81 35.33
CA LEU A 600 -15.24 -3.42 35.78
C LEU A 600 -14.07 -3.24 36.75
N GLN A 601 -13.45 -2.07 36.73
CA GLN A 601 -12.23 -1.82 37.48
C GLN A 601 -12.16 -0.36 37.93
N GLU A 602 -12.08 -0.14 39.24
CA GLU A 602 -12.08 1.21 39.83
C GLU A 602 -10.72 1.93 39.73
N ARG A 603 -9.63 1.18 39.59
CA ARG A 603 -8.27 1.75 39.51
C ARG A 603 -7.44 1.05 38.44
N ALA A 604 -6.54 1.77 37.78
CA ALA A 604 -5.60 1.15 36.85
C ALA A 604 -4.57 0.27 37.59
N LEU A 605 -4.17 -0.83 36.96
CA LEU A 605 -3.20 -1.77 37.53
C LEU A 605 -2.52 -2.61 36.44
N VAL A 606 -1.32 -3.12 36.72
CA VAL A 606 -0.64 -4.08 35.83
C VAL A 606 -0.85 -5.50 36.38
N THR A 607 -1.55 -6.35 35.62
CA THR A 607 -2.01 -7.67 36.08
C THR A 607 -1.83 -8.79 35.07
N LYS A 608 -1.83 -10.03 35.56
CA LYS A 608 -1.98 -11.27 34.77
C LYS A 608 -3.40 -11.84 34.79
N SER A 609 -4.34 -11.27 35.56
CA SER A 609 -5.73 -11.74 35.61
C SER A 609 -6.40 -11.66 34.23
N ILE A 610 -6.15 -10.58 33.48
CA ILE A 610 -6.64 -10.40 32.11
C ILE A 610 -6.03 -11.43 31.14
N ASN A 611 -4.73 -11.70 31.28
CA ASN A 611 -4.02 -12.66 30.44
C ASN A 611 -2.99 -13.44 31.26
N LYS A 612 -3.31 -14.71 31.53
CA LYS A 612 -2.46 -15.60 32.33
C LYS A 612 -1.04 -15.77 31.76
N LYS A 613 -0.82 -15.51 30.46
CA LYS A 613 0.47 -15.70 29.77
C LYS A 613 1.40 -14.48 29.85
N SER A 614 0.88 -13.27 30.06
CA SER A 614 1.69 -12.05 30.04
C SER A 614 1.04 -10.92 30.82
N TRP A 615 1.85 -10.13 31.51
CA TRP A 615 1.41 -8.89 32.16
C TRP A 615 0.76 -7.93 31.16
N MET A 616 -0.39 -7.37 31.54
CA MET A 616 -1.13 -6.39 30.78
C MET A 616 -1.53 -5.22 31.69
N LEU A 617 -1.68 -4.04 31.09
CA LEU A 617 -2.27 -2.88 31.74
C LEU A 617 -3.80 -3.05 31.73
N GLY A 618 -4.40 -3.08 32.91
CA GLY A 618 -5.81 -2.79 33.13
C GLY A 618 -5.95 -1.31 33.43
N VAL A 619 -6.83 -0.61 32.70
CA VAL A 619 -7.20 0.78 32.99
C VAL A 619 -8.49 0.81 33.80
N GLU A 620 -8.81 1.96 34.39
CA GLU A 620 -10.12 2.19 34.99
C GLU A 620 -11.24 1.97 33.96
N ARG A 621 -12.34 1.33 34.39
CA ARG A 621 -13.40 0.84 33.52
C ARG A 621 -14.76 0.85 34.20
N ASN A 622 -15.69 1.60 33.63
CA ASN A 622 -17.11 1.58 33.99
C ASN A 622 -18.01 0.92 32.91
N VAL A 623 -17.46 0.59 31.74
CA VAL A 623 -18.18 -0.10 30.66
C VAL A 623 -17.38 -1.34 30.22
N GLU A 624 -17.96 -2.53 30.39
CA GLU A 624 -17.28 -3.81 30.14
C GLU A 624 -16.76 -3.99 28.71
N ARG A 625 -17.43 -3.34 27.75
CA ARG A 625 -17.18 -3.48 26.32
C ARG A 625 -16.47 -2.30 25.69
N LEU A 626 -16.15 -1.25 26.45
CA LEU A 626 -15.40 -0.11 25.95
C LEU A 626 -13.93 -0.51 25.76
N ALA A 627 -13.37 -0.35 24.56
CA ALA A 627 -11.94 -0.53 24.37
C ALA A 627 -11.16 0.53 25.16
N GLN A 628 -9.96 0.16 25.60
CA GLN A 628 -9.05 1.15 26.16
C GLN A 628 -8.75 2.19 25.06
N CYS A 629 -8.94 3.46 25.36
CA CYS A 629 -8.77 4.53 24.38
C CYS A 629 -8.24 5.79 25.06
N SER A 630 -7.83 6.76 24.25
CA SER A 630 -7.47 8.09 24.73
C SER A 630 -8.56 9.09 24.32
N PRO A 631 -9.22 9.80 25.26
CA PRO A 631 -10.23 10.79 24.93
C PRO A 631 -9.70 11.88 23.98
N VAL A 632 -8.46 12.32 24.22
CA VAL A 632 -7.74 13.29 23.37
C VAL A 632 -7.60 12.76 21.94
N MET A 633 -7.25 11.48 21.77
CA MET A 633 -7.13 10.89 20.44
C MET A 633 -8.48 10.64 19.79
N ALA A 634 -9.50 10.21 20.53
CA ALA A 634 -10.84 9.98 19.99
C ALA A 634 -11.48 11.29 19.48
N LEU A 635 -11.41 12.36 20.28
CA LEU A 635 -11.92 13.69 19.91
C LEU A 635 -11.07 14.39 18.86
N GLY A 636 -9.75 14.18 18.84
CA GLY A 636 -8.89 14.83 17.85
C GLY A 636 -8.83 14.10 16.51
N TRP A 637 -8.85 12.77 16.50
CA TRP A 637 -8.72 12.00 15.27
C TRP A 637 -10.06 11.78 14.56
N LEU A 638 -11.19 11.82 15.29
CA LEU A 638 -12.54 11.62 14.77
C LEU A 638 -12.72 10.26 14.07
N ALA A 639 -12.07 9.22 14.57
CA ALA A 639 -12.23 7.83 14.13
C ALA A 639 -11.72 6.87 15.21
N ASN A 640 -11.82 5.57 14.97
CA ASN A 640 -11.27 4.56 15.89
C ASN A 640 -9.74 4.70 16.00
N THR A 641 -9.27 4.74 17.24
CA THR A 641 -7.85 4.79 17.62
C THR A 641 -7.58 3.83 18.78
N ASP A 642 -6.47 3.11 18.73
CA ASP A 642 -6.02 2.24 19.83
C ASP A 642 -4.70 2.78 20.39
N LEU A 643 -4.57 2.79 21.72
CA LEU A 643 -3.36 3.21 22.42
C LEU A 643 -2.98 2.15 23.45
N GLN A 644 -1.93 1.39 23.17
CA GLN A 644 -1.52 0.24 23.99
C GLN A 644 -0.09 0.42 24.48
N PRO A 645 0.10 0.75 25.77
CA PRO A 645 1.41 0.80 26.39
C PRO A 645 2.10 -0.56 26.33
N ALA A 646 3.38 -0.56 25.96
CA ALA A 646 4.17 -1.78 25.99
C ALA A 646 4.53 -2.12 27.44
N VAL A 647 3.93 -3.18 27.99
CA VAL A 647 4.18 -3.58 29.38
C VAL A 647 5.48 -4.39 29.51
N THR A 648 5.87 -5.13 28.48
CA THR A 648 7.05 -6.00 28.49
C THR A 648 7.86 -5.88 27.20
N TYR A 649 9.18 -6.03 27.31
CA TYR A 649 10.07 -6.03 26.15
C TYR A 649 9.78 -7.18 25.17
N LYS A 650 9.43 -8.37 25.69
CA LYS A 650 8.97 -9.49 24.85
C LYS A 650 7.70 -9.14 24.07
N GLY A 651 6.75 -8.47 24.73
CA GLY A 651 5.54 -7.95 24.09
C GLY A 651 5.85 -6.97 22.95
N LEU A 652 6.84 -6.08 23.14
CA LEU A 652 7.31 -5.17 22.10
C LEU A 652 7.87 -5.91 20.88
N ILE A 653 8.77 -6.87 21.07
CA ILE A 653 9.34 -7.61 19.94
C ILE A 653 8.27 -8.44 19.22
N LEU A 654 7.32 -9.03 19.95
CA LEU A 654 6.19 -9.76 19.36
C LEU A 654 5.26 -8.82 18.57
N TYR A 655 5.01 -7.61 19.07
CA TYR A 655 4.23 -6.60 18.36
C TYR A 655 4.92 -6.20 17.04
N VAL A 656 6.22 -5.90 17.08
CA VAL A 656 7.02 -5.57 15.89
C VAL A 656 6.93 -6.70 14.86
N ALA A 657 7.15 -7.95 15.28
CA ALA A 657 7.07 -9.10 14.38
C ALA A 657 5.67 -9.26 13.78
N LYS A 658 4.62 -9.04 14.57
CA LYS A 658 3.23 -9.22 14.16
C LYS A 658 2.74 -8.15 13.20
N TYR A 659 3.02 -6.87 13.47
CA TYR A 659 2.37 -5.76 12.77
C TYR A 659 3.23 -5.15 11.65
N VAL A 660 4.55 -5.36 11.62
CA VAL A 660 5.37 -4.88 10.49
C VAL A 660 5.31 -5.86 9.31
N SER A 661 5.37 -7.15 9.59
CA SER A 661 5.41 -8.21 8.57
C SER A 661 4.09 -8.91 8.37
N LYS A 662 3.00 -8.31 8.88
CA LYS A 662 1.66 -8.85 8.69
C LYS A 662 1.41 -9.03 7.19
N PRO A 663 1.38 -10.28 6.71
CA PRO A 663 1.16 -10.53 5.30
C PRO A 663 -0.33 -10.36 5.04
N GLU A 664 -0.69 -9.73 3.93
CA GLU A 664 -2.10 -9.54 3.56
C GLU A 664 -2.74 -10.86 3.12
N ILE A 665 -1.94 -11.80 2.59
CA ILE A 665 -2.28 -13.18 2.24
C ILE A 665 -1.14 -14.10 2.71
N ARG A 666 -1.43 -15.36 3.07
CA ARG A 666 -0.39 -16.36 3.37
C ARG A 666 0.54 -16.50 2.16
N SER A 667 1.78 -16.04 2.29
CA SER A 667 2.75 -16.11 1.19
C SER A 667 3.15 -17.55 0.92
N ALA A 668 3.33 -17.88 -0.36
CA ALA A 668 3.91 -19.13 -0.80
C ALA A 668 5.30 -19.35 -0.16
N SER A 669 5.68 -20.61 0.01
CA SER A 669 7.05 -20.96 0.35
C SER A 669 7.98 -20.60 -0.82
N TYR A 670 9.28 -20.37 -0.54
CA TYR A 670 10.22 -20.08 -1.62
C TYR A 670 10.40 -21.26 -2.58
N GLN A 671 10.15 -22.48 -2.10
CA GLN A 671 10.15 -23.70 -2.90
C GLN A 671 8.93 -23.72 -3.84
N GLU A 672 7.72 -23.43 -3.34
CA GLU A 672 6.52 -23.28 -4.18
C GLU A 672 6.71 -22.21 -5.27
N LEU A 673 7.30 -21.05 -4.92
CA LEU A 673 7.60 -20.01 -5.91
C LEU A 673 8.59 -20.48 -6.97
N GLN A 674 9.61 -21.25 -6.56
CA GLN A 674 10.58 -21.83 -7.49
C GLN A 674 9.88 -22.79 -8.43
N GLU A 675 9.08 -23.74 -7.92
CA GLU A 675 8.36 -24.74 -8.71
C GLU A 675 7.43 -24.08 -9.75
N GLN A 676 6.77 -22.98 -9.39
CA GLN A 676 5.92 -22.21 -10.30
C GLN A 676 6.69 -21.45 -11.38
N VAL A 677 7.96 -21.09 -11.13
CA VAL A 677 8.78 -20.27 -12.03
C VAL A 677 9.68 -21.11 -12.94
N LEU A 678 10.24 -22.20 -12.40
CA LEU A 678 11.26 -23.04 -13.03
C LEU A 678 10.88 -23.54 -14.44
N PRO A 679 9.63 -23.95 -14.73
CA PRO A 679 9.21 -24.40 -16.07
C PRO A 679 9.35 -23.33 -17.16
N TYR A 680 9.43 -22.06 -16.79
CA TYR A 680 9.47 -20.94 -17.72
C TYR A 680 10.85 -20.27 -17.81
N VAL A 681 11.85 -20.77 -17.09
CA VAL A 681 13.21 -20.23 -17.08
C VAL A 681 13.87 -20.45 -18.44
N SER A 682 14.57 -19.43 -18.95
CA SER A 682 15.26 -19.52 -20.24
C SER A 682 16.59 -20.26 -20.15
N ASP A 683 16.82 -21.21 -21.05
CA ASP A 683 18.07 -21.97 -21.14
C ASP A 683 19.30 -21.11 -21.47
N ARG A 684 19.12 -19.99 -22.18
CA ARG A 684 20.23 -19.13 -22.62
C ARG A 684 20.87 -18.34 -21.48
N ARG A 685 20.06 -17.92 -20.50
CA ARG A 685 20.50 -17.15 -19.32
C ARG A 685 19.69 -17.60 -18.10
N PRO A 686 19.90 -18.82 -17.59
CA PRO A 686 19.03 -19.43 -16.59
C PRO A 686 18.93 -18.61 -15.32
N ILE A 687 20.06 -18.20 -14.73
CA ILE A 687 20.08 -17.46 -13.46
C ILE A 687 19.40 -16.09 -13.56
N ALA A 688 19.60 -15.37 -14.67
CA ALA A 688 19.00 -14.06 -14.89
C ALA A 688 17.49 -14.18 -15.12
N SER A 689 17.07 -15.20 -15.87
CA SER A 689 15.66 -15.50 -16.09
C SER A 689 14.96 -15.91 -14.80
N LEU A 690 15.56 -16.79 -14.00
CA LEU A 690 15.07 -17.20 -12.68
C LEU A 690 14.91 -16.01 -11.75
N ALA A 691 15.96 -15.19 -11.58
CA ALA A 691 15.93 -14.05 -10.69
C ALA A 691 14.85 -13.03 -11.08
N ALA A 692 14.74 -12.70 -12.36
CA ALA A 692 13.72 -11.79 -12.87
C ALA A 692 12.30 -12.34 -12.66
N ARG A 693 12.05 -13.61 -12.99
CA ARG A 693 10.72 -14.23 -12.83
C ARG A 693 10.33 -14.38 -11.38
N LEU A 694 11.25 -14.76 -10.50
CA LEU A 694 10.99 -14.87 -9.06
C LEU A 694 10.61 -13.52 -8.46
N LEU A 695 11.36 -12.45 -8.76
CA LEU A 695 11.03 -11.11 -8.29
C LEU A 695 9.73 -10.57 -8.86
N ASN A 696 9.38 -10.90 -10.10
CA ASN A 696 8.09 -10.56 -10.68
C ASN A 696 6.95 -11.29 -9.96
N LYS A 697 7.09 -12.59 -9.70
CA LYS A 697 6.07 -13.39 -9.00
C LYS A 697 5.73 -12.83 -7.61
N LEU A 698 6.71 -12.26 -6.89
CA LEU A 698 6.49 -11.59 -5.60
C LEU A 698 5.51 -10.40 -5.66
N ILE A 699 5.37 -9.75 -6.82
CA ILE A 699 4.42 -8.65 -7.01
C ILE A 699 2.98 -9.19 -7.04
N GLY A 700 2.79 -10.39 -7.61
CA GLY A 700 1.50 -11.04 -7.78
C GLY A 700 1.07 -11.97 -6.64
N GLU A 701 1.86 -12.12 -5.58
CA GLU A 701 1.50 -12.94 -4.39
C GLU A 701 0.31 -12.38 -3.60
N ARG A 702 -0.05 -11.12 -3.82
CA ARG A 702 -1.15 -10.45 -3.11
C ARG A 702 -1.92 -9.50 -4.00
N ASP A 703 -3.07 -9.11 -3.48
CA ASP A 703 -3.91 -8.08 -4.07
C ASP A 703 -3.49 -6.69 -3.59
N TRP A 704 -3.70 -5.70 -4.46
CA TRP A 704 -3.35 -4.31 -4.22
C TRP A 704 -4.59 -3.42 -4.33
N SER A 705 -4.92 -2.71 -3.25
CA SER A 705 -6.05 -1.79 -3.26
C SER A 705 -5.78 -0.53 -4.09
N ALA A 706 -6.84 0.10 -4.58
CA ALA A 706 -6.75 1.36 -5.32
C ALA A 706 -6.05 2.47 -4.52
N GLN A 707 -6.41 2.63 -3.25
CA GLN A 707 -5.81 3.62 -2.34
C GLN A 707 -4.32 3.34 -2.12
N GLU A 708 -3.94 2.08 -1.91
CA GLU A 708 -2.53 1.70 -1.74
C GLU A 708 -1.69 2.02 -2.97
N ILE A 709 -2.16 1.63 -4.15
CA ILE A 709 -1.44 1.88 -5.39
C ILE A 709 -1.29 3.38 -5.63
N SER A 710 -2.35 4.15 -5.40
CA SER A 710 -2.26 5.60 -5.49
C SER A 710 -1.25 6.18 -4.50
N HIS A 711 -1.18 5.68 -3.27
CA HIS A 711 -0.16 6.08 -2.27
C HIS A 711 1.27 5.85 -2.79
N ILE A 712 1.52 4.70 -3.42
CA ILE A 712 2.82 4.34 -3.99
C ILE A 712 3.15 5.22 -5.21
N LEU A 713 2.18 5.43 -6.11
CA LEU A 713 2.36 6.26 -7.31
C LEU A 713 2.56 7.74 -6.98
N LEU A 714 1.97 8.22 -5.89
CA LEU A 714 2.20 9.56 -5.33
C LEU A 714 3.54 9.66 -4.57
N LYS A 715 4.34 8.58 -4.55
CA LYS A 715 5.63 8.48 -3.85
C LYS A 715 5.53 8.76 -2.35
N ILE A 716 4.36 8.52 -1.77
CA ILE A 716 4.19 8.61 -0.32
C ILE A 716 4.83 7.35 0.29
N PRO A 717 5.74 7.49 1.27
CA PRO A 717 6.37 6.32 1.89
C PRO A 717 5.35 5.43 2.60
N GLN A 718 5.38 4.12 2.35
CA GLN A 718 4.55 3.14 3.09
C GLN A 718 4.95 3.02 4.56
N GLN A 719 6.17 3.45 4.92
CA GLN A 719 6.61 3.59 6.31
C GLN A 719 7.51 4.82 6.48
N LYS A 720 7.53 5.35 7.70
CA LYS A 720 8.47 6.39 8.12
C LYS A 720 9.06 6.05 9.48
N SER A 721 10.33 6.37 9.63
CA SER A 721 11.11 6.24 10.86
C SER A 721 11.86 7.54 11.13
N THR A 722 11.97 7.95 12.39
CA THR A 722 12.91 8.99 12.82
C THR A 722 14.35 8.56 12.64
N ARG A 723 14.62 7.24 12.64
CA ARG A 723 15.97 6.67 12.51
C ARG A 723 16.21 5.93 11.20
N GLN A 724 17.45 6.01 10.73
CA GLN A 724 17.95 5.15 9.65
C GLN A 724 18.56 3.88 10.26
N CYS A 725 18.34 2.72 9.64
CA CYS A 725 18.98 1.48 10.05
C CYS A 725 20.12 1.13 9.08
N MET A 726 21.32 0.98 9.62
CA MET A 726 22.52 0.51 8.93
C MET A 726 22.60 -1.00 9.05
N VAL A 727 22.75 -1.70 7.93
CA VAL A 727 22.94 -3.15 7.89
C VAL A 727 24.41 -3.45 7.62
N LEU A 728 25.07 -4.16 8.52
CA LEU A 728 26.45 -4.65 8.36
C LEU A 728 26.42 -6.13 7.96
N ASP A 729 27.15 -6.49 6.89
CA ASP A 729 27.46 -7.89 6.60
C ASP A 729 28.67 -8.31 7.44
N CYS A 730 28.49 -9.36 8.22
CA CYS A 730 29.45 -9.90 9.18
C CYS A 730 29.97 -11.28 8.78
N ARG A 731 29.57 -11.81 7.61
CA ARG A 731 30.18 -13.02 7.04
C ARG A 731 31.67 -12.79 6.80
N PRO A 732 32.48 -13.86 6.74
CA PRO A 732 33.87 -13.76 6.27
C PRO A 732 33.97 -13.03 4.93
N ASP A 733 35.03 -12.24 4.72
CA ASP A 733 35.20 -11.40 3.51
C ASP A 733 35.11 -12.22 2.20
N GLN A 734 35.56 -13.48 2.22
CA GLN A 734 35.50 -14.40 1.08
C GLN A 734 34.05 -14.83 0.73
N ALA A 735 33.15 -14.78 1.70
CA ALA A 735 31.75 -15.16 1.57
C ALA A 735 30.81 -13.95 1.39
N GLN A 736 31.34 -12.72 1.37
CA GLN A 736 30.57 -11.50 1.15
C GLN A 736 30.34 -11.27 -0.35
N ASP A 737 29.17 -10.74 -0.69
CA ASP A 737 28.84 -10.40 -2.08
C ASP A 737 29.72 -9.22 -2.55
N ARG A 738 30.04 -9.17 -3.85
CA ARG A 738 30.76 -8.03 -4.42
C ARG A 738 30.01 -6.73 -4.15
N HIS A 739 30.74 -5.75 -3.64
CA HIS A 739 30.22 -4.39 -3.47
C HIS A 739 30.37 -3.67 -4.81
N ILE A 740 29.26 -3.35 -5.46
CA ILE A 740 29.24 -2.68 -6.76
C ILE A 740 28.70 -1.26 -6.58
N GLN A 741 29.39 -0.28 -7.16
CA GLN A 741 28.93 1.09 -7.37
C GLN A 741 28.61 1.28 -8.86
N PHE A 742 27.56 2.05 -9.11
CA PHE A 742 27.10 2.40 -10.44
C PHE A 742 27.31 3.90 -10.63
N ASP A 743 28.15 4.26 -11.60
CA ASP A 743 28.13 5.60 -12.17
C ASP A 743 27.12 5.59 -13.32
N HIS A 744 26.20 6.55 -13.32
CA HIS A 744 25.27 6.77 -14.43
C HIS A 744 25.85 7.89 -15.29
N ASP A 745 26.04 7.63 -16.58
CA ASP A 745 26.30 8.70 -17.54
C ASP A 745 25.03 9.56 -17.68
N GLU A 746 25.17 10.84 -18.04
CA GLU A 746 24.06 11.81 -18.10
C GLU A 746 22.90 11.38 -19.04
N ALA A 747 23.15 10.42 -19.93
CA ALA A 747 22.15 9.81 -20.82
C ALA A 747 21.45 8.55 -20.23
N GLY A 748 21.94 7.99 -19.13
CA GLY A 748 21.32 6.84 -18.42
C GLY A 748 21.34 5.51 -19.17
N GLU A 749 22.10 5.39 -20.26
CA GLU A 749 22.14 4.20 -21.11
C GLU A 749 23.32 3.26 -20.79
N ASP A 750 24.48 3.81 -20.42
CA ASP A 750 25.63 3.02 -19.98
C ASP A 750 25.90 3.16 -18.48
N VAL A 751 26.20 2.02 -17.88
CA VAL A 751 26.30 1.83 -16.44
C VAL A 751 27.68 1.26 -16.15
N VAL A 752 28.65 2.14 -15.86
CA VAL A 752 30.00 1.72 -15.50
C VAL A 752 29.96 1.10 -14.09
N VAL A 753 30.31 -0.18 -14.02
CA VAL A 753 30.39 -0.96 -12.78
C VAL A 753 31.77 -0.76 -12.16
N LYS A 754 31.84 -0.06 -11.03
CA LYS A 754 33.06 0.03 -10.21
C LYS A 754 32.93 -0.85 -8.97
N GLU A 755 34.02 -1.49 -8.58
CA GLU A 755 34.09 -2.24 -7.33
C GLU A 755 34.19 -1.27 -6.14
N GLY A 756 33.17 -1.25 -5.31
CA GLY A 756 33.10 -0.45 -4.09
C GLY A 756 33.68 -1.17 -2.89
N LEU A 757 34.02 -0.42 -1.84
CA LEU A 757 34.47 -0.97 -0.56
C LEU A 757 33.29 -1.25 0.38
N SER A 758 33.36 -2.35 1.14
CA SER A 758 32.42 -2.67 2.23
C SER A 758 32.51 -1.65 3.37
N ALA A 759 31.46 -1.56 4.19
CA ALA A 759 31.44 -0.64 5.32
C ALA A 759 32.58 -0.93 6.33
N TYR A 760 32.92 -2.21 6.52
CA TYR A 760 34.02 -2.62 7.38
C TYR A 760 35.39 -2.28 6.78
N LYS A 761 35.59 -2.48 5.46
CA LYS A 761 36.83 -2.09 4.79
C LYS A 761 37.08 -0.58 4.87
N ARG A 762 36.02 0.23 4.69
CA ARG A 762 36.11 1.69 4.86
C ARG A 762 36.42 2.10 6.30
N TYR A 763 35.90 1.38 7.28
CA TYR A 763 36.23 1.63 8.69
C TYR A 763 37.71 1.37 9.00
N LYS A 764 38.31 0.31 8.43
CA LYS A 764 39.75 0.05 8.57
C LYS A 764 40.61 1.18 7.98
N MET A 765 40.19 1.74 6.85
CA MET A 765 40.86 2.86 6.17
C MET A 765 40.67 4.23 6.84
N ARG A 766 39.94 4.33 7.95
CA ARG A 766 39.52 5.62 8.51
C ARG A 766 40.67 6.50 8.97
N ILE A 767 41.76 5.92 9.46
CA ILE A 767 42.89 6.67 10.01
C ILE A 767 43.66 7.36 8.88
N ASP A 768 43.94 6.62 7.80
CA ASP A 768 44.74 7.12 6.69
C ASP A 768 43.98 8.11 5.79
N HIS A 769 42.66 7.92 5.65
CA HIS A 769 41.85 8.70 4.71
C HIS A 769 41.10 9.88 5.33
N ALA A 770 40.89 9.91 6.65
CA ALA A 770 40.27 11.06 7.30
C ALA A 770 41.31 12.14 7.58
N SER A 771 40.97 13.41 7.29
CA SER A 771 41.81 14.54 7.69
C SER A 771 41.98 14.57 9.21
N GLY A 772 43.21 14.39 9.69
CA GLY A 772 43.53 14.30 11.11
C GLY A 772 43.12 12.97 11.77
N GLY A 773 43.02 11.86 11.02
CA GLY A 773 42.42 10.58 11.42
C GLY A 773 42.91 9.91 12.71
N GLU A 774 43.98 10.39 13.35
CA GLU A 774 44.42 9.94 14.67
C GLU A 774 43.32 10.07 15.75
N HIS A 775 42.47 11.10 15.69
CA HIS A 775 41.33 11.23 16.61
C HIS A 775 40.25 10.15 16.41
N LEU A 776 40.30 9.42 15.29
CA LEU A 776 39.39 8.32 14.98
C LEU A 776 39.95 6.98 15.42
N ARG A 777 41.11 6.96 16.07
CA ARG A 777 41.71 5.76 16.59
C ARG A 777 40.64 5.09 17.48
N ASP A 778 40.30 5.67 18.62
CA ASP A 778 39.42 5.03 19.62
C ASP A 778 37.93 4.87 19.22
N VAL A 779 37.56 5.24 18.00
CA VAL A 779 36.19 5.07 17.49
C VAL A 779 35.94 3.61 17.14
N SER A 780 34.99 2.98 17.83
CA SER A 780 34.53 1.63 17.54
C SER A 780 33.77 1.55 16.20
N LEU A 781 33.65 0.35 15.62
CA LEU A 781 32.89 0.16 14.38
C LEU A 781 31.42 0.54 14.54
N ILE A 782 30.80 0.26 15.70
CA ILE A 782 29.41 0.64 15.94
C ILE A 782 29.26 2.17 15.99
N ASP A 783 30.18 2.88 16.63
CA ASP A 783 30.16 4.34 16.68
C ASP A 783 30.41 4.96 15.30
N TRP A 784 31.33 4.36 14.53
CA TRP A 784 31.57 4.73 13.14
C TRP A 784 30.30 4.66 12.30
N LEU A 785 29.59 3.52 12.34
CA LEU A 785 28.36 3.31 11.58
C LEU A 785 27.23 4.26 12.01
N GLN A 786 27.18 4.61 13.29
CA GLN A 786 26.15 5.50 13.84
C GLN A 786 26.40 6.97 13.53
N HIS A 787 27.65 7.42 13.58
CA HIS A 787 27.98 8.85 13.64
C HIS A 787 28.81 9.35 12.45
N TYR A 788 29.28 8.49 11.55
CA TYR A 788 30.17 8.87 10.46
C TYR A 788 29.61 8.54 9.07
N ASP A 789 29.97 9.37 8.09
CA ASP A 789 29.78 9.09 6.68
C ASP A 789 30.98 8.29 6.17
N ALA A 790 30.78 6.98 6.00
CA ALA A 790 31.82 6.08 5.52
C ALA A 790 32.32 6.41 4.09
N THR A 791 31.58 7.18 3.28
CA THR A 791 32.08 7.62 1.96
C THR A 791 33.01 8.82 2.05
N LYS A 792 32.76 9.72 3.01
CA LYS A 792 33.44 11.01 3.13
C LYS A 792 34.40 11.08 4.31
N PHE A 793 34.55 9.99 5.05
CA PHE A 793 35.42 9.85 6.22
C PHE A 793 35.26 11.00 7.24
N ARG A 794 34.02 11.45 7.44
CA ARG A 794 33.71 12.59 8.32
C ARG A 794 32.48 12.33 9.17
N ARG A 795 32.42 12.98 10.32
CA ARG A 795 31.25 12.92 11.22
C ARG A 795 30.01 13.48 10.52
N LEU A 796 28.88 12.84 10.75
CA LEU A 796 27.58 13.27 10.24
C LEU A 796 27.16 14.54 10.96
N SER A 797 27.16 15.66 10.24
CA SER A 797 26.62 16.94 10.75
C SER A 797 25.12 17.09 10.48
N LYS A 798 24.58 16.35 9.51
CA LYS A 798 23.16 16.38 9.10
C LYS A 798 22.69 14.98 8.75
N GLY A 799 21.47 14.62 9.13
CA GLY A 799 20.85 13.34 8.78
C GLY A 799 20.00 12.76 9.91
N LYS A 800 19.31 11.65 9.61
CA LYS A 800 18.58 10.90 10.64
C LYS A 800 19.57 10.18 11.56
N PRO A 801 19.32 10.15 12.89
CA PRO A 801 20.06 9.27 13.79
C PRO A 801 20.04 7.84 13.28
N ARG A 802 21.14 7.11 13.51
CA ARG A 802 21.33 5.76 12.97
C ARG A 802 21.22 4.70 14.05
N THR A 803 20.71 3.54 13.66
CA THR A 803 20.76 2.30 14.45
C THR A 803 21.47 1.24 13.63
N VAL A 804 22.16 0.32 14.28
CA VAL A 804 22.97 -0.70 13.61
C VAL A 804 22.32 -2.07 13.77
N THR A 805 22.18 -2.78 12.66
CA THR A 805 21.89 -4.21 12.62
C THR A 805 22.95 -4.91 11.79
N PHE A 806 23.12 -6.20 12.03
CA PHE A 806 24.08 -7.01 11.29
C PHE A 806 23.46 -8.32 10.83
N PHE A 807 24.09 -8.92 9.82
CA PHE A 807 23.74 -10.19 9.20
C PHE A 807 25.02 -11.02 8.99
N PRO A 808 25.03 -12.34 9.27
CA PRO A 808 23.99 -13.14 9.90
C PRO A 808 23.78 -12.75 11.36
N ARG A 809 22.72 -13.27 11.98
CA ARG A 809 22.48 -13.12 13.41
C ARG A 809 22.88 -14.40 14.11
N TYR A 810 24.15 -14.48 14.48
CA TYR A 810 24.70 -15.58 15.25
C TYR A 810 24.04 -15.68 16.63
N LYS A 811 23.84 -16.90 17.09
CA LYS A 811 23.21 -17.17 18.39
C LYS A 811 24.17 -16.89 19.54
N SER A 812 23.64 -16.31 20.61
CA SER A 812 24.41 -15.96 21.81
C SER A 812 24.51 -17.10 22.82
N ASN A 813 24.03 -18.30 22.49
CA ASN A 813 24.08 -19.44 23.39
C ASN A 813 25.48 -20.08 23.34
N PRO A 814 26.22 -20.18 24.46
CA PRO A 814 27.57 -20.74 24.48
C PRO A 814 27.70 -22.17 23.94
N THR A 815 26.61 -22.93 23.91
CA THR A 815 26.60 -24.33 23.44
C THR A 815 26.24 -24.47 21.95
N ASP A 816 26.06 -23.38 21.22
CA ASP A 816 25.70 -23.40 19.80
C ASP A 816 26.95 -23.21 18.94
N ASP A 817 27.03 -23.90 17.81
CA ASP A 817 28.19 -23.83 16.89
C ASP A 817 28.45 -22.41 16.37
N GLU A 818 27.42 -21.55 16.36
CA GLU A 818 27.52 -20.14 15.97
C GLU A 818 28.08 -19.21 17.07
N TYR A 819 28.37 -19.71 18.28
CA TYR A 819 28.73 -18.86 19.42
C TYR A 819 30.07 -18.14 19.25
N GLU A 820 31.05 -18.78 18.64
CA GLU A 820 32.35 -18.16 18.34
C GLU A 820 32.17 -16.96 17.41
N ASP A 821 31.39 -17.14 16.34
CA ASP A 821 31.04 -16.07 15.42
C ASP A 821 30.24 -14.95 16.09
N TYR A 822 29.34 -15.29 17.02
CA TYR A 822 28.64 -14.31 17.85
C TYR A 822 29.64 -13.46 18.65
N CYS A 823 30.60 -14.09 19.33
CA CYS A 823 31.63 -13.41 20.10
C CYS A 823 32.51 -12.52 19.21
N ARG A 824 32.98 -13.06 18.07
CA ARG A 824 33.77 -12.33 17.07
C ARG A 824 33.07 -11.06 16.60
N VAL A 825 31.79 -11.15 16.22
CA VAL A 825 31.02 -9.99 15.75
C VAL A 825 30.82 -8.97 16.87
N LYS A 826 30.59 -9.42 18.10
CA LYS A 826 30.46 -8.51 19.27
C LYS A 826 31.74 -7.76 19.55
N MET A 827 32.88 -8.45 19.48
CA MET A 827 34.18 -7.81 19.62
C MET A 827 34.44 -6.81 18.49
N MET A 828 34.26 -7.24 17.24
CA MET A 828 34.44 -6.39 16.04
C MET A 828 33.60 -5.10 16.08
N LEU A 829 32.38 -5.17 16.61
CA LEU A 829 31.51 -4.00 16.73
C LEU A 829 31.93 -3.04 17.84
N SER A 830 32.41 -3.57 18.96
CA SER A 830 32.55 -2.81 20.21
C SER A 830 33.99 -2.36 20.49
N HIS A 831 34.98 -3.02 19.89
CA HIS A 831 36.38 -2.67 20.06
C HIS A 831 36.94 -1.99 18.80
N PRO A 832 37.74 -0.93 18.97
CA PRO A 832 38.52 -0.36 17.88
C PRO A 832 39.44 -1.40 17.25
N VAL A 833 39.54 -1.40 15.92
CA VAL A 833 40.44 -2.27 15.16
C VAL A 833 41.37 -1.38 14.35
N TRP A 834 42.65 -1.73 14.36
CA TRP A 834 43.75 -1.10 13.64
C TRP A 834 44.14 -1.99 12.46
#